data_AF-A0A5Q4FF58-F1
#
_entry.id   AF-A0A5Q4FF58-F1
#
_cell.length_a   1.000
_cell.length_b   1.000
_cell.length_c   1.000
_cell.angle_alpha   90.00
_cell.angle_beta   90.00
_cell.angle_gamma   90.00
#
_symmetry.space_group_name_H-M   'P 1'
#
loop_
_entity.id
_entity.type
_entity.pdbx_description
1 polymer ?
#
loop_
_entity_poly.entity_id
_entity_poly.type
_entity_poly.pdbx_seq_one_letter_code
_entity_poly.pdbx_strand_id
1 'polypeptide(L)'
;MFTMEMHSACFAVLFCLMPLLFACGSPDAQAGRDAQHDRDAQSGRDAQSGREAQPARDAQPGRDTSTLEQQILRITEAAEGDYAVAFIDAGNPETNLFIDADEWFHAASTMKTPVMIEVYRQAMEGRFGLDDKLVVRNEFVSIADGSTYSLSIDRDSGDALYDHLGSELSIRELVYSMIVRSGNLATNIVIEHVGAENVNRAMADMGAEGIRVLRGVEDMEAFRAGMNNEVTARGLAMMYLRLAEGSVLDETYRSQVLSVLKDQHFRDMIPALLPEGVTVAHKTGWITGVRHDSGIVYLPDGRAYVLVILSKNVPDRADANRTGAEISRRIYDFMTEKPAEGHPKTEKPAEGHQKTEKPAEAHLKMEKPQAGDPVEGRVVVVDPGHGGTAAYDDYRVGPAGEREEWINLRVALILRDLLEERGARVLLTRTEDVEVDLSDRARLAVENGADAFVSVHHNATADPEVNFPIVYFHGNASENGASVMLAKAMADRMNQYLFNGKAPVSVVSDHTIFPTAGTSVLRNSYGIPGVIVEASFFTNPEEEQRLRDPEYNRLEAEAYVMALEDFFYQRHPEILETYSTVQLPLFEVFQEAGRMADEARLWKQDYREGKRLMEYDADLEKALELLTRSVRSFPDSWVAGSAHAARADILERLGRKEEAETIRLRVAEFYVVP
;
A
#
# COMPACT_ATOMS: atom_id res chain seq x y z
N MET A 1 -1.24 -25.57 56.64
CA MET A 1 -0.67 -26.74 55.93
C MET A 1 -1.77 -27.35 55.08
N PHE A 2 -1.49 -27.49 53.77
CA PHE A 2 -2.11 -28.35 52.74
C PHE A 2 -3.09 -29.44 53.25
N THR A 3 -4.22 -29.75 52.61
CA THR A 3 -4.40 -30.25 51.23
C THR A 3 -5.87 -30.31 50.79
N MET A 4 -6.09 -30.08 49.49
CA MET A 4 -6.98 -30.73 48.50
C MET A 4 -8.46 -31.07 48.80
N GLU A 5 -9.29 -30.59 47.86
CA GLU A 5 -10.68 -30.94 47.57
C GLU A 5 -10.86 -32.35 46.97
N MET A 6 -12.03 -32.97 47.23
CA MET A 6 -12.81 -33.71 46.23
C MET A 6 -14.20 -34.18 46.75
N HIS A 7 -15.23 -34.06 45.90
CA HIS A 7 -16.54 -34.77 45.79
C HIS A 7 -17.89 -34.16 46.27
N SER A 8 -18.70 -33.77 45.26
CA SER A 8 -20.05 -34.26 44.83
C SER A 8 -21.36 -34.06 45.64
N ALA A 9 -22.41 -33.57 44.94
CA ALA A 9 -23.83 -34.04 44.93
C ALA A 9 -24.69 -33.20 43.92
N CYS A 10 -25.23 -33.78 42.83
CA CYS A 10 -26.60 -34.34 42.63
C CYS A 10 -27.78 -33.34 42.61
N PHE A 11 -28.53 -33.26 41.48
CA PHE A 11 -29.91 -33.79 41.33
C PHE A 11 -30.44 -33.69 39.89
N ALA A 12 -31.32 -34.64 39.53
CA ALA A 12 -31.82 -34.98 38.20
C ALA A 12 -33.20 -34.38 37.86
N VAL A 13 -33.63 -34.45 36.58
CA VAL A 13 -34.77 -35.27 36.05
C VAL A 13 -35.24 -34.79 34.65
N LEU A 14 -35.57 -35.78 33.79
CA LEU A 14 -36.03 -35.76 32.39
C LEU A 14 -37.54 -35.45 32.17
N PHE A 15 -37.89 -35.07 30.92
CA PHE A 15 -38.76 -35.77 29.93
C PHE A 15 -39.87 -34.96 29.18
N CYS A 16 -39.93 -35.22 27.86
CA CYS A 16 -41.10 -35.36 26.95
C CYS A 16 -41.53 -34.24 25.95
N LEU A 17 -41.08 -34.42 24.69
CA LEU A 17 -41.78 -34.46 23.37
C LEU A 17 -43.27 -34.02 23.22
N MET A 18 -43.50 -33.03 22.33
CA MET A 18 -44.42 -32.88 21.15
C MET A 18 -45.77 -33.67 21.01
N PRO A 19 -46.72 -33.39 20.06
CA PRO A 19 -46.92 -32.27 19.08
C PRO A 19 -48.42 -31.85 18.78
N LEU A 20 -48.62 -30.99 17.74
CA LEU A 20 -49.73 -30.92 16.73
C LEU A 20 -50.96 -29.97 16.88
N LEU A 21 -50.95 -28.95 15.99
CA LEU A 21 -51.93 -28.54 14.94
C LEU A 21 -53.43 -28.19 15.20
N PHE A 22 -53.82 -27.16 14.41
CA PHE A 22 -55.08 -26.88 13.69
C PHE A 22 -56.08 -25.78 14.17
N ALA A 23 -56.30 -24.85 13.23
CA ALA A 23 -57.59 -24.34 12.71
C ALA A 23 -58.18 -23.00 13.21
N CYS A 24 -58.21 -22.06 12.25
CA CYS A 24 -59.29 -21.16 11.82
C CYS A 24 -60.38 -20.67 12.78
N GLY A 25 -60.66 -19.35 12.67
CA GLY A 25 -62.03 -18.83 12.67
C GLY A 25 -62.23 -17.55 13.48
N SER A 26 -62.39 -16.42 12.79
CA SER A 26 -62.97 -15.17 13.30
C SER A 26 -64.42 -15.38 13.78
N PRO A 27 -65.03 -14.47 14.58
CA PRO A 27 -65.73 -13.31 13.97
C PRO A 27 -65.82 -12.01 14.82
N ASP A 28 -66.09 -10.88 14.12
CA ASP A 28 -67.02 -9.74 14.42
C ASP A 28 -67.04 -9.04 15.81
N ALA A 29 -67.31 -7.74 16.00
CA ALA A 29 -67.68 -6.60 15.15
C ALA A 29 -67.80 -5.29 16.00
N GLN A 30 -67.74 -4.13 15.32
CA GLN A 30 -68.44 -2.83 15.57
C GLN A 30 -68.13 -2.03 16.86
N ALA A 31 -68.19 -0.69 16.96
CA ALA A 31 -68.59 0.49 16.16
C ALA A 31 -67.98 1.74 16.89
N GLY A 32 -67.82 2.96 16.39
CA GLY A 32 -68.28 3.65 15.18
C GLY A 32 -68.08 5.19 15.29
N ARG A 33 -68.30 5.86 14.14
CA ARG A 33 -68.70 7.28 13.90
C ARG A 33 -67.67 8.42 14.07
N ASP A 34 -67.75 9.53 13.33
CA ASP A 34 -68.29 9.93 12.02
C ASP A 34 -67.95 11.43 11.92
N ALA A 35 -67.50 11.94 10.75
CA ALA A 35 -67.84 13.29 10.27
C ALA A 35 -67.45 13.43 8.79
N GLN A 36 -68.47 13.67 7.97
CA GLN A 36 -68.45 13.91 6.53
C GLN A 36 -68.59 15.41 6.18
N HIS A 37 -68.36 15.68 4.89
CA HIS A 37 -68.70 16.82 4.02
C HIS A 37 -67.49 17.70 3.67
N ASP A 38 -67.17 17.94 2.39
CA ASP A 38 -68.08 18.25 1.27
C ASP A 38 -67.76 17.57 -0.08
N ARG A 39 -68.79 17.53 -0.93
CA ARG A 39 -68.84 17.03 -2.32
C ARG A 39 -68.80 18.18 -3.34
N ASP A 40 -68.68 17.77 -4.60
CA ASP A 40 -69.02 18.43 -5.87
C ASP A 40 -67.80 18.96 -6.66
N ALA A 41 -67.56 18.64 -7.94
CA ALA A 41 -68.39 17.98 -8.95
C ALA A 41 -67.54 17.48 -10.16
N GLN A 42 -68.05 16.43 -10.82
CA GLN A 42 -68.12 16.16 -12.28
C GLN A 42 -66.82 16.13 -13.14
N SER A 43 -66.59 15.24 -14.10
CA SER A 43 -67.30 14.07 -14.66
C SER A 43 -66.44 13.46 -15.80
N GLY A 44 -66.43 12.13 -15.98
CA GLY A 44 -65.95 11.45 -17.21
C GLY A 44 -65.00 10.28 -16.92
N ARG A 45 -65.51 9.08 -16.64
CA ARG A 45 -65.75 7.93 -17.56
C ARG A 45 -64.51 7.07 -17.87
N ASP A 46 -64.69 5.80 -17.54
CA ASP A 46 -64.00 4.58 -17.98
C ASP A 46 -63.24 4.65 -19.31
N ALA A 47 -61.99 4.17 -19.30
CA ALA A 47 -61.45 3.28 -20.33
C ALA A 47 -60.08 2.74 -19.91
N GLN A 48 -59.92 1.40 -19.98
CA GLN A 48 -58.62 0.77 -20.21
C GLN A 48 -57.97 1.43 -21.43
N SER A 49 -56.75 1.94 -21.29
CA SER A 49 -55.87 2.22 -22.43
C SER A 49 -54.42 1.99 -22.03
N GLY A 50 -53.72 1.18 -22.83
CA GLY A 50 -52.40 0.64 -22.56
C GLY A 50 -51.35 1.68 -22.20
N ARG A 51 -50.50 1.32 -21.25
CA ARG A 51 -49.10 1.75 -21.32
C ARG A 51 -48.46 0.94 -22.42
N GLU A 52 -48.26 1.59 -23.56
CA GLU A 52 -47.34 1.15 -24.59
C GLU A 52 -46.04 0.71 -23.92
N ALA A 53 -45.67 -0.55 -24.13
CA ALA A 53 -44.28 -0.95 -23.98
C ALA A 53 -43.47 -0.03 -24.89
N GLN A 54 -42.55 0.74 -24.31
CA GLN A 54 -41.53 1.41 -25.09
C GLN A 54 -40.90 0.35 -26.01
N PRO A 55 -40.77 0.63 -27.32
CA PRO A 55 -40.14 -0.33 -28.22
C PRO A 55 -38.77 -0.64 -27.65
N ALA A 56 -38.43 -1.94 -27.57
CA ALA A 56 -37.08 -2.39 -27.35
C ALA A 56 -36.20 -1.55 -28.28
N ARG A 57 -35.31 -0.72 -27.72
CA ARG A 57 -34.34 0.02 -28.52
C ARG A 57 -33.72 -1.02 -29.45
N ASP A 58 -33.82 -0.81 -30.76
CA ASP A 58 -33.18 -1.66 -31.76
C ASP A 58 -31.72 -1.86 -31.30
N ALA A 59 -31.42 -3.05 -30.79
CA ALA A 59 -30.10 -3.35 -30.27
C ALA A 59 -29.15 -3.23 -31.46
N GLN A 60 -28.29 -2.21 -31.43
CA GLN A 60 -27.26 -2.08 -32.45
C GLN A 60 -26.43 -3.37 -32.43
N PRO A 61 -26.10 -3.96 -33.59
CA PRO A 61 -25.24 -5.14 -33.62
C PRO A 61 -23.96 -4.84 -32.84
N GLY A 62 -23.52 -5.79 -32.00
CA GLY A 62 -22.34 -5.65 -31.16
C GLY A 62 -21.12 -5.21 -31.96
N ARG A 63 -20.30 -4.32 -31.40
CA ARG A 63 -19.07 -3.88 -32.06
C ARG A 63 -18.05 -5.02 -31.99
N ASP A 64 -17.42 -5.33 -33.11
CA ASP A 64 -16.36 -6.35 -33.18
C ASP A 64 -15.21 -6.00 -32.24
N THR A 65 -14.95 -6.84 -31.25
CA THR A 65 -13.90 -6.67 -30.23
C THR A 65 -12.57 -7.33 -30.60
N SER A 66 -12.48 -8.04 -31.73
CA SER A 66 -11.28 -8.81 -32.10
C SER A 66 -10.00 -7.98 -32.19
N THR A 67 -10.08 -6.75 -32.70
CA THR A 67 -8.92 -5.84 -32.75
C THR A 67 -8.53 -5.34 -31.37
N LEU A 68 -9.51 -5.04 -30.51
CA LEU A 68 -9.28 -4.62 -29.13
C LEU A 68 -8.64 -5.75 -28.32
N GLU A 69 -9.13 -6.98 -28.48
CA GLU A 69 -8.57 -8.18 -27.85
C GLU A 69 -7.10 -8.36 -28.22
N GLN A 70 -6.74 -8.26 -29.50
CA GLN A 70 -5.34 -8.35 -29.95
C GLN A 70 -4.46 -7.20 -29.41
N GLN A 71 -5.02 -6.02 -29.17
CA GLN A 71 -4.29 -4.92 -28.56
C GLN A 71 -4.03 -5.18 -27.07
N ILE A 72 -5.06 -5.63 -26.34
CA ILE A 72 -4.94 -5.95 -24.91
C ILE A 72 -3.98 -7.12 -24.70
N LEU A 73 -4.08 -8.19 -25.51
CA LEU A 73 -3.17 -9.33 -25.43
C LEU A 73 -1.71 -8.92 -25.61
N ARG A 74 -1.40 -8.00 -26.53
CA ARG A 74 -0.01 -7.48 -26.67
C ARG A 74 0.47 -6.71 -25.45
N ILE A 75 -0.43 -5.96 -24.80
CA ILE A 75 -0.10 -5.22 -23.58
C ILE A 75 0.20 -6.24 -22.46
N THR A 76 -0.65 -7.25 -22.29
CA THR A 76 -0.47 -8.27 -21.23
C THR A 76 0.72 -9.20 -21.50
N GLU A 77 0.97 -9.60 -22.75
CA GLU A 77 2.12 -10.44 -23.13
C GLU A 77 3.47 -9.72 -23.00
N ALA A 78 3.48 -8.39 -23.09
CA ALA A 78 4.68 -7.59 -22.91
C ALA A 78 4.97 -7.26 -21.43
N ALA A 79 3.98 -7.44 -20.56
CA ALA A 79 4.09 -7.17 -19.13
C ALA A 79 4.51 -8.42 -18.36
N GLU A 80 5.23 -8.25 -17.25
CA GLU A 80 5.48 -9.34 -16.31
C GLU A 80 4.25 -9.59 -15.43
N GLY A 81 3.94 -10.87 -15.20
CA GLY A 81 2.77 -11.35 -14.43
C GLY A 81 1.64 -11.89 -15.29
N ASP A 82 0.67 -12.53 -14.64
CA ASP A 82 -0.53 -13.07 -15.29
C ASP A 82 -1.68 -12.06 -15.14
N TYR A 83 -2.40 -11.78 -16.24
CA TYR A 83 -3.48 -10.79 -16.26
C TYR A 83 -4.78 -11.42 -16.76
N ALA A 84 -5.87 -11.11 -16.07
CA ALA A 84 -7.23 -11.41 -16.54
C ALA A 84 -8.03 -10.12 -16.71
N VAL A 85 -8.76 -10.01 -17.82
CA VAL A 85 -9.53 -8.83 -18.19
C VAL A 85 -10.97 -9.22 -18.51
N ALA A 86 -11.93 -8.52 -17.94
CA ALA A 86 -13.33 -8.61 -18.32
C ALA A 86 -13.88 -7.22 -18.62
N PHE A 87 -14.43 -7.06 -19.82
CA PHE A 87 -15.06 -5.85 -20.31
C PHE A 87 -16.47 -6.16 -20.82
N ILE A 88 -17.45 -5.38 -20.38
CA ILE A 88 -18.86 -5.51 -20.79
C ILE A 88 -19.42 -4.10 -21.06
N ASP A 89 -19.88 -3.84 -22.27
CA ASP A 89 -20.69 -2.65 -22.54
C ASP A 89 -22.08 -2.81 -21.89
N ALA A 90 -22.38 -1.99 -20.89
CA ALA A 90 -23.64 -2.10 -20.14
C ALA A 90 -24.86 -1.73 -21.00
N GLY A 91 -24.67 -1.00 -22.10
CA GLY A 91 -25.73 -0.67 -23.06
C GLY A 91 -25.88 -1.68 -24.20
N ASN A 92 -24.89 -2.54 -24.42
CA ASN A 92 -24.90 -3.53 -25.50
C ASN A 92 -24.11 -4.80 -25.10
N PRO A 93 -24.78 -5.79 -24.49
CA PRO A 93 -24.12 -7.00 -23.98
C PRO A 93 -23.57 -7.93 -25.06
N GLU A 94 -23.74 -7.61 -26.35
CA GLU A 94 -23.05 -8.30 -27.45
C GLU A 94 -21.64 -7.74 -27.69
N THR A 95 -21.28 -6.63 -27.03
CA THR A 95 -19.95 -5.99 -27.10
C THR A 95 -19.18 -6.26 -25.82
N ASN A 96 -18.68 -7.49 -25.69
CA ASN A 96 -17.95 -7.94 -24.52
C ASN A 96 -16.57 -8.49 -24.91
N LEU A 97 -15.65 -8.50 -23.96
CA LEU A 97 -14.32 -9.07 -24.12
C LEU A 97 -13.90 -9.72 -22.80
N PHE A 98 -13.38 -10.95 -22.90
CA PHE A 98 -12.93 -11.74 -21.76
C PHE A 98 -11.60 -12.39 -22.10
N ILE A 99 -10.55 -12.02 -21.36
CA ILE A 99 -9.20 -12.61 -21.44
C ILE A 99 -8.94 -13.26 -20.09
N ASP A 100 -8.75 -14.58 -20.10
CA ASP A 100 -8.53 -15.41 -18.90
C ASP A 100 -9.52 -15.16 -17.75
N ALA A 101 -10.74 -14.72 -18.10
CA ALA A 101 -11.66 -14.10 -17.14
C ALA A 101 -12.26 -15.07 -16.12
N ASP A 102 -12.13 -16.38 -16.35
CA ASP A 102 -12.61 -17.46 -15.47
C ASP A 102 -11.51 -18.01 -14.55
N GLU A 103 -10.28 -17.49 -14.66
CA GLU A 103 -9.19 -17.85 -13.77
C GLU A 103 -9.38 -17.23 -12.38
N TRP A 104 -9.00 -18.00 -11.35
CA TRP A 104 -9.08 -17.57 -9.96
C TRP A 104 -7.85 -16.78 -9.53
N PHE A 105 -8.10 -15.62 -8.92
CA PHE A 105 -7.12 -14.75 -8.31
C PHE A 105 -7.44 -14.57 -6.83
N HIS A 106 -6.42 -14.36 -6.00
CA HIS A 106 -6.66 -13.85 -4.66
C HIS A 106 -7.38 -12.50 -4.75
N ALA A 107 -8.48 -12.32 -4.02
CA ALA A 107 -9.37 -11.17 -4.18
C ALA A 107 -8.73 -9.84 -3.79
N ALA A 108 -7.77 -9.87 -2.86
CA ALA A 108 -7.28 -8.68 -2.16
C ALA A 108 -8.48 -7.82 -1.71
N SER A 109 -8.40 -6.49 -1.80
CA SER A 109 -9.50 -5.60 -1.38
C SER A 109 -10.69 -5.53 -2.35
N THR A 110 -10.66 -6.21 -3.51
CA THR A 110 -11.84 -6.24 -4.41
C THR A 110 -13.01 -6.98 -3.78
N MET A 111 -12.76 -7.86 -2.79
CA MET A 111 -13.80 -8.53 -1.99
C MET A 111 -14.70 -7.57 -1.21
N LYS A 112 -14.24 -6.34 -0.96
CA LYS A 112 -14.97 -5.34 -0.16
C LYS A 112 -16.23 -4.84 -0.88
N THR A 113 -16.28 -4.87 -2.21
CA THR A 113 -17.47 -4.50 -2.98
C THR A 113 -18.62 -5.49 -2.76
N PRO A 114 -18.43 -6.83 -2.90
CA PRO A 114 -19.42 -7.82 -2.48
C PRO A 114 -19.93 -7.63 -1.05
N VAL A 115 -19.02 -7.34 -0.10
CA VAL A 115 -19.38 -7.10 1.31
C VAL A 115 -20.28 -5.86 1.43
N MET A 116 -19.93 -4.75 0.79
CA MET A 116 -20.77 -3.54 0.77
C MET A 116 -22.15 -3.82 0.15
N ILE A 117 -22.23 -4.54 -0.96
CA ILE A 117 -23.52 -4.85 -1.59
C ILE A 117 -24.41 -5.63 -0.61
N GLU A 118 -23.85 -6.58 0.13
CA GLU A 118 -24.60 -7.32 1.14
C GLU A 118 -25.07 -6.44 2.31
N VAL A 119 -24.25 -5.48 2.77
CA VAL A 119 -24.68 -4.49 3.78
C VAL A 119 -25.93 -3.75 3.31
N TYR A 120 -25.91 -3.22 2.09
CA TYR A 120 -27.02 -2.46 1.54
C TYR A 120 -28.25 -3.34 1.27
N ARG A 121 -28.04 -4.60 0.89
CA ARG A 121 -29.12 -5.58 0.71
C ARG A 121 -29.83 -5.88 2.03
N GLN A 122 -29.09 -6.14 3.11
CA GLN A 122 -29.68 -6.36 4.44
C GLN A 122 -30.36 -5.11 5.00
N ALA A 123 -29.82 -3.93 4.72
CA ALA A 123 -30.44 -2.67 5.10
C ALA A 123 -31.77 -2.42 4.34
N MET A 124 -31.80 -2.71 3.04
CA MET A 124 -33.01 -2.65 2.22
C MET A 124 -34.08 -3.65 2.69
N GLU A 125 -33.67 -4.82 3.18
CA GLU A 125 -34.56 -5.81 3.80
C GLU A 125 -35.04 -5.43 5.20
N GLY A 126 -34.56 -4.30 5.75
CA GLY A 126 -34.93 -3.82 7.08
C GLY A 126 -34.33 -4.63 8.23
N ARG A 127 -33.22 -5.36 8.01
CA ARG A 127 -32.53 -6.08 9.09
C ARG A 127 -31.82 -5.13 10.06
N PHE A 128 -31.33 -4.00 9.55
CA PHE A 128 -30.73 -2.89 10.28
C PHE A 128 -30.79 -1.61 9.43
N GLY A 129 -30.60 -0.45 10.04
CA GLY A 129 -30.41 0.83 9.36
C GLY A 129 -28.93 1.09 9.06
N LEU A 130 -28.62 1.83 7.99
CA LEU A 130 -27.24 2.22 7.67
C LEU A 130 -26.63 3.18 8.72
N ASP A 131 -27.47 3.89 9.46
CA ASP A 131 -27.06 4.80 10.52
C ASP A 131 -27.02 4.13 11.91
N ASP A 132 -27.39 2.84 11.98
CA ASP A 132 -27.19 2.03 13.17
C ASP A 132 -25.69 1.92 13.47
N LYS A 133 -25.38 1.86 14.76
CA LYS A 133 -24.03 2.01 15.27
C LYS A 133 -23.40 0.66 15.61
N LEU A 134 -22.14 0.49 15.22
CA LEU A 134 -21.29 -0.66 15.58
C LEU A 134 -20.10 -0.19 16.40
N VAL A 135 -19.71 -0.98 17.39
CA VAL A 135 -18.51 -0.73 18.19
C VAL A 135 -17.27 -0.95 17.31
N VAL A 136 -16.38 0.03 17.30
CA VAL A 136 -15.08 -0.08 16.66
C VAL A 136 -14.16 -0.89 17.57
N ARG A 137 -13.81 -2.10 17.14
CA ARG A 137 -12.91 -3.02 17.85
C ARG A 137 -11.87 -3.59 16.92
N ASN A 138 -10.72 -3.96 17.47
CA ASN A 138 -9.60 -4.55 16.73
C ASN A 138 -9.24 -5.95 17.23
N GLU A 139 -10.25 -6.75 17.57
CA GLU A 139 -10.09 -8.12 18.03
C GLU A 139 -11.11 -8.99 17.29
N PHE A 140 -10.62 -9.96 16.53
CA PHE A 140 -11.39 -10.81 15.60
C PHE A 140 -11.00 -12.27 15.78
N VAL A 141 -11.82 -13.19 15.26
CA VAL A 141 -11.61 -14.64 15.43
C VAL A 141 -11.26 -15.28 14.09
N SER A 142 -10.16 -16.03 14.06
CA SER A 142 -9.74 -16.78 12.88
C SER A 142 -10.73 -17.88 12.54
N ILE A 143 -11.07 -17.98 11.25
CA ILE A 143 -11.96 -19.06 10.78
C ILE A 143 -11.27 -20.43 10.72
N ALA A 144 -9.94 -20.48 10.84
CA ALA A 144 -9.18 -21.72 10.74
C ALA A 144 -9.27 -22.57 12.00
N ASP A 145 -9.06 -21.93 13.16
CA ASP A 145 -8.89 -22.62 14.44
C ASP A 145 -9.58 -21.91 15.62
N GLY A 146 -10.23 -20.77 15.39
CA GLY A 146 -10.89 -19.99 16.44
C GLY A 146 -9.94 -19.15 17.29
N SER A 147 -8.65 -19.04 16.92
CA SER A 147 -7.70 -18.14 17.57
C SER A 147 -8.06 -16.67 17.35
N THR A 148 -7.68 -15.81 18.30
CA THR A 148 -7.89 -14.38 18.18
C THR A 148 -6.79 -13.72 17.35
N TYR A 149 -7.14 -12.76 16.50
CA TYR A 149 -6.19 -11.89 15.79
C TYR A 149 -6.63 -10.42 15.81
N SER A 150 -5.68 -9.52 15.56
CA SER A 150 -5.86 -8.06 15.52
C SER A 150 -5.07 -7.49 14.35
N LEU A 151 -5.54 -6.38 13.77
CA LEU A 151 -4.86 -5.69 12.68
C LEU A 151 -3.85 -4.67 13.22
N SER A 152 -2.78 -4.42 12.46
CA SER A 152 -1.82 -3.35 12.78
C SER A 152 -2.11 -2.09 11.97
N ILE A 153 -2.07 -0.92 12.63
CA ILE A 153 -2.22 0.41 12.02
C ILE A 153 -1.31 0.58 10.78
N ASP A 154 -0.06 0.12 10.87
CA ASP A 154 0.95 0.25 9.80
C ASP A 154 0.58 -0.45 8.49
N ARG A 155 -0.34 -1.42 8.52
CA ARG A 155 -0.79 -2.20 7.36
C ARG A 155 -2.13 -1.71 6.81
N ASP A 156 -2.77 -0.78 7.49
CA ASP A 156 -4.14 -0.36 7.23
C ASP A 156 -4.20 1.10 6.76
N SER A 157 -3.65 1.36 5.56
CA SER A 157 -3.82 2.57 4.73
C SER A 157 -3.98 3.95 5.41
N GLY A 158 -3.46 4.14 6.64
CA GLY A 158 -3.68 5.34 7.44
C GLY A 158 -5.15 5.56 7.85
N ASP A 159 -5.90 4.51 8.14
CA ASP A 159 -7.31 4.65 8.53
C ASP A 159 -7.47 5.28 9.93
N ALA A 160 -8.07 6.47 10.02
CA ALA A 160 -8.34 7.17 11.29
C ALA A 160 -9.28 6.39 12.23
N LEU A 161 -9.87 5.27 11.77
CA LEU A 161 -10.71 4.40 12.60
C LEU A 161 -10.01 3.83 13.84
N TYR A 162 -8.68 3.72 13.87
CA TYR A 162 -7.98 3.26 15.07
C TYR A 162 -8.05 4.26 16.24
N ASP A 163 -8.22 5.55 15.97
CA ASP A 163 -8.44 6.58 17.00
C ASP A 163 -9.82 6.45 17.66
N HIS A 164 -10.72 5.70 17.01
CA HIS A 164 -12.09 5.47 17.43
C HIS A 164 -12.27 4.14 18.18
N LEU A 165 -11.20 3.42 18.54
CA LEU A 165 -11.31 2.15 19.26
C LEU A 165 -12.11 2.28 20.56
N GLY A 166 -13.10 1.39 20.72
CA GLY A 166 -14.06 1.40 21.84
C GLY A 166 -15.21 2.39 21.69
N SER A 167 -15.20 3.27 20.68
CA SER A 167 -16.33 4.13 20.33
C SER A 167 -17.28 3.45 19.33
N GLU A 168 -18.39 4.10 19.02
CA GLU A 168 -19.39 3.59 18.08
C GLU A 168 -19.48 4.46 16.82
N LEU A 169 -19.37 3.82 15.64
CA LEU A 169 -19.54 4.47 14.35
C LEU A 169 -20.69 3.83 13.57
N SER A 170 -21.29 4.59 12.66
CA SER A 170 -22.39 4.06 11.85
C SER A 170 -21.87 3.05 10.84
N ILE A 171 -22.72 2.09 10.48
CA ILE A 171 -22.45 1.15 9.39
C ILE A 171 -22.08 1.92 8.11
N ARG A 172 -22.74 3.05 7.84
CA ARG A 172 -22.42 3.96 6.73
C ARG A 172 -20.98 4.48 6.79
N GLU A 173 -20.54 4.98 7.94
CA GLU A 173 -19.17 5.49 8.14
C GLU A 173 -18.13 4.37 7.93
N LEU A 174 -18.40 3.17 8.46
CA LEU A 174 -17.52 2.02 8.31
C LEU A 174 -17.43 1.55 6.84
N VAL A 175 -18.56 1.46 6.15
CA VAL A 175 -18.57 1.10 4.72
C VAL A 175 -17.85 2.14 3.87
N TYR A 176 -18.02 3.43 4.17
CA TYR A 176 -17.32 4.49 3.47
C TYR A 176 -15.80 4.33 3.62
N SER A 177 -15.28 4.13 4.83
CA SER A 177 -13.85 3.87 5.03
C SER A 177 -13.38 2.59 4.31
N MET A 178 -14.15 1.50 4.44
CA MET A 178 -13.86 0.20 3.82
C MET A 178 -13.69 0.29 2.30
N ILE A 179 -14.46 1.16 1.62
CA ILE A 179 -14.43 1.26 0.17
C ILE A 179 -13.50 2.37 -0.30
N VAL A 180 -13.63 3.58 0.24
CA VAL A 180 -12.95 4.79 -0.26
C VAL A 180 -11.47 4.82 0.10
N ARG A 181 -11.13 4.46 1.35
CA ARG A 181 -9.74 4.37 1.83
C ARG A 181 -9.24 2.93 1.92
N SER A 182 -10.10 1.97 1.57
CA SER A 182 -9.77 0.56 1.62
C SER A 182 -9.42 0.06 3.04
N GLY A 183 -10.02 0.63 4.09
CA GLY A 183 -9.72 0.30 5.49
C GLY A 183 -9.97 -1.16 5.85
N ASN A 184 -9.00 -1.86 6.43
CA ASN A 184 -9.06 -3.26 6.81
C ASN A 184 -9.81 -3.46 8.13
N LEU A 185 -9.62 -2.58 9.11
CA LEU A 185 -10.37 -2.62 10.37
C LEU A 185 -11.88 -2.52 10.13
N ALA A 186 -12.29 -1.54 9.30
CA ALA A 186 -13.67 -1.41 8.86
C ALA A 186 -14.18 -2.68 8.17
N THR A 187 -13.35 -3.28 7.31
CA THR A 187 -13.71 -4.50 6.58
C THR A 187 -14.04 -5.63 7.54
N ASN A 188 -13.22 -5.85 8.57
CA ASN A 188 -13.41 -6.95 9.51
C ASN A 188 -14.64 -6.73 10.40
N ILE A 189 -14.90 -5.49 10.83
CA ILE A 189 -16.12 -5.15 11.58
C ILE A 189 -17.35 -5.41 10.71
N VAL A 190 -17.35 -4.92 9.47
CA VAL A 190 -18.50 -5.00 8.57
C VAL A 190 -18.77 -6.45 8.14
N ILE A 191 -17.75 -7.21 7.76
CA ILE A 191 -17.93 -8.61 7.31
C ILE A 191 -18.43 -9.52 8.43
N GLU A 192 -17.97 -9.34 9.68
CA GLU A 192 -18.50 -10.09 10.82
C GLU A 192 -19.95 -9.70 11.12
N HIS A 193 -20.32 -8.43 10.91
CA HIS A 193 -21.69 -7.96 11.10
C HIS A 193 -22.67 -8.58 10.08
N VAL A 194 -22.31 -8.60 8.80
CA VAL A 194 -23.20 -9.11 7.74
C VAL A 194 -23.08 -10.61 7.46
N GLY A 195 -21.95 -11.22 7.81
CA GLY A 195 -21.65 -12.64 7.61
C GLY A 195 -21.18 -12.98 6.19
N ALA A 196 -19.98 -13.56 6.08
CA ALA A 196 -19.37 -13.95 4.79
C ALA A 196 -20.22 -14.94 3.97
N GLU A 197 -20.93 -15.86 4.63
CA GLU A 197 -21.87 -16.77 3.94
C GLU A 197 -23.01 -16.03 3.23
N ASN A 198 -23.50 -14.94 3.84
CA ASN A 198 -24.55 -14.12 3.26
C ASN A 198 -24.02 -13.35 2.04
N VAL A 199 -22.78 -12.87 2.11
CA VAL A 199 -22.08 -12.25 0.97
C VAL A 199 -22.01 -13.21 -0.21
N ASN A 200 -21.50 -14.44 0.00
CA ASN A 200 -21.40 -15.43 -1.08
C ASN A 200 -22.77 -15.80 -1.66
N ARG A 201 -23.79 -15.97 -0.81
CA ARG A 201 -25.14 -16.28 -1.27
C ARG A 201 -25.72 -15.15 -2.11
N ALA A 202 -25.54 -13.90 -1.70
CA ALA A 202 -25.97 -12.75 -2.50
C ALA A 202 -25.29 -12.71 -3.87
N MET A 203 -23.98 -12.99 -3.94
CA MET A 203 -23.25 -13.06 -5.22
C MET A 203 -23.80 -14.19 -6.11
N ALA A 204 -24.11 -15.35 -5.54
CA ALA A 204 -24.73 -16.46 -6.27
C ALA A 204 -26.15 -16.09 -6.77
N ASP A 205 -26.97 -15.46 -5.94
CA ASP A 205 -28.35 -15.07 -6.27
C ASP A 205 -28.42 -14.07 -7.43
N MET A 206 -27.40 -13.21 -7.60
CA MET A 206 -27.29 -12.28 -8.74
C MET A 206 -26.58 -12.87 -9.98
N GLY A 207 -26.17 -14.14 -9.92
CA GLY A 207 -25.43 -14.81 -11.00
C GLY A 207 -23.98 -14.35 -11.14
N ALA A 208 -23.41 -13.70 -10.13
CA ALA A 208 -22.00 -13.34 -10.06
C ALA A 208 -21.17 -14.51 -9.53
N GLU A 209 -21.23 -15.64 -10.24
CA GLU A 209 -20.39 -16.81 -9.97
C GLU A 209 -18.91 -16.44 -10.17
N GLY A 210 -18.01 -17.01 -9.35
CA GLY A 210 -16.59 -16.63 -9.38
C GLY A 210 -16.18 -15.61 -8.32
N ILE A 211 -16.96 -15.43 -7.26
CA ILE A 211 -16.59 -14.63 -6.07
C ILE A 211 -16.69 -15.53 -4.85
N ARG A 212 -15.64 -15.53 -4.01
CA ARG A 212 -15.58 -16.28 -2.77
C ARG A 212 -14.99 -15.41 -1.66
N VAL A 213 -15.81 -15.07 -0.67
CA VAL A 213 -15.40 -14.34 0.54
C VAL A 213 -15.53 -15.27 1.73
N LEU A 214 -14.43 -15.64 2.35
CA LEU A 214 -14.37 -16.60 3.47
C LEU A 214 -14.06 -15.93 4.80
N ARG A 215 -13.11 -14.98 4.80
CA ARG A 215 -12.47 -14.45 6.01
C ARG A 215 -12.32 -12.94 5.98
N GLY A 216 -12.12 -12.37 7.18
CA GLY A 216 -11.59 -11.03 7.34
C GLY A 216 -10.19 -10.86 6.75
N VAL A 217 -9.80 -9.61 6.57
CA VAL A 217 -8.44 -9.22 6.20
C VAL A 217 -7.50 -9.51 7.37
N GLU A 218 -6.26 -9.91 7.07
CA GLU A 218 -5.21 -10.25 8.05
C GLU A 218 -5.48 -11.44 8.98
N ASP A 219 -6.51 -12.26 8.73
CA ASP A 219 -6.62 -13.60 9.32
C ASP A 219 -5.53 -14.53 8.72
N MET A 220 -4.34 -14.46 9.33
CA MET A 220 -3.13 -15.14 8.83
C MET A 220 -3.17 -16.66 9.02
N GLU A 221 -3.85 -17.16 10.04
CA GLU A 221 -3.99 -18.61 10.24
C GLU A 221 -4.88 -19.22 9.14
N ALA A 222 -6.00 -18.57 8.81
CA ALA A 222 -6.83 -18.96 7.67
C ALA A 222 -6.09 -18.83 6.33
N PHE A 223 -5.32 -17.75 6.15
CA PHE A 223 -4.47 -17.59 4.96
C PHE A 223 -3.48 -18.74 4.79
N ARG A 224 -2.75 -19.13 5.85
CA ARG A 224 -1.78 -20.24 5.83
C ARG A 224 -2.46 -21.60 5.63
N ALA A 225 -3.70 -21.76 6.10
CA ALA A 225 -4.51 -22.95 5.85
C ALA A 225 -5.11 -23.00 4.42
N GLY A 226 -4.82 -22.01 3.56
CA GLY A 226 -5.31 -21.94 2.19
C GLY A 226 -6.75 -21.44 2.06
N MET A 227 -7.35 -20.92 3.14
CA MET A 227 -8.71 -20.37 3.15
C MET A 227 -8.67 -18.93 2.64
N ASN A 228 -8.57 -18.76 1.32
CA ASN A 228 -8.42 -17.45 0.71
C ASN A 228 -9.73 -16.87 0.20
N ASN A 229 -9.83 -15.54 0.25
CA ASN A 229 -10.82 -14.80 -0.50
C ASN A 229 -10.35 -14.77 -1.97
N GLU A 230 -11.21 -15.15 -2.90
CA GLU A 230 -10.85 -15.33 -4.31
C GLU A 230 -11.92 -14.74 -5.23
N VAL A 231 -11.49 -14.29 -6.41
CA VAL A 231 -12.35 -13.71 -7.44
C VAL A 231 -11.88 -14.14 -8.83
N THR A 232 -12.80 -14.18 -9.78
CA THR A 232 -12.52 -14.21 -11.21
C THR A 232 -12.90 -12.86 -11.84
N ALA A 233 -12.29 -12.50 -12.96
CA ALA A 233 -12.62 -11.24 -13.62
C ALA A 233 -14.08 -11.24 -14.11
N ARG A 234 -14.57 -12.39 -14.60
CA ARG A 234 -15.98 -12.57 -15.00
C ARG A 234 -16.94 -12.40 -13.83
N GLY A 235 -16.63 -12.97 -12.67
CA GLY A 235 -17.49 -12.89 -11.49
C GLY A 235 -17.68 -11.44 -11.01
N LEU A 236 -16.57 -10.71 -10.86
CA LEU A 236 -16.63 -9.28 -10.54
C LEU A 236 -17.33 -8.47 -11.64
N ALA A 237 -17.11 -8.77 -12.92
CA ALA A 237 -17.77 -8.05 -14.01
C ALA A 237 -19.29 -8.26 -13.98
N MET A 238 -19.75 -9.48 -13.71
CA MET A 238 -21.17 -9.77 -13.58
C MET A 238 -21.78 -9.06 -12.36
N MET A 239 -21.09 -9.02 -11.22
CA MET A 239 -21.52 -8.25 -10.06
C MET A 239 -21.71 -6.76 -10.40
N TYR A 240 -20.73 -6.12 -11.04
CA TYR A 240 -20.82 -4.72 -11.43
C TYR A 240 -21.90 -4.48 -12.50
N LEU A 241 -22.10 -5.42 -13.43
CA LEU A 241 -23.18 -5.33 -14.42
C LEU A 241 -24.55 -5.33 -13.73
N ARG A 242 -24.79 -6.25 -12.78
CA ARG A 242 -26.06 -6.32 -12.04
C ARG A 242 -26.30 -5.09 -11.18
N LEU A 243 -25.24 -4.54 -10.60
CA LEU A 243 -25.29 -3.25 -9.90
C LEU A 243 -25.64 -2.09 -10.86
N ALA A 244 -25.12 -2.10 -12.09
CA ALA A 244 -25.41 -1.10 -13.13
C ALA A 244 -26.81 -1.26 -13.77
N GLU A 245 -27.40 -2.45 -13.74
CA GLU A 245 -28.77 -2.69 -14.21
C GLU A 245 -29.82 -2.33 -13.15
N GLY A 246 -29.46 -2.38 -11.86
CA GLY A 246 -30.38 -2.12 -10.75
C GLY A 246 -31.27 -3.30 -10.41
N SER A 247 -30.79 -4.52 -10.69
CA SER A 247 -31.51 -5.76 -10.42
C SER A 247 -31.32 -6.27 -8.99
N VAL A 248 -30.35 -5.73 -8.24
CA VAL A 248 -29.95 -6.22 -6.90
C VAL A 248 -30.42 -5.31 -5.76
N LEU A 249 -30.42 -4.00 -5.98
CA LEU A 249 -30.81 -2.98 -5.01
C LEU A 249 -31.79 -2.03 -5.68
N ASP A 250 -32.75 -1.52 -4.91
CA ASP A 250 -33.59 -0.41 -5.40
C ASP A 250 -32.75 0.85 -5.67
N GLU A 251 -33.32 1.82 -6.40
CA GLU A 251 -32.60 3.02 -6.81
C GLU A 251 -32.02 3.83 -5.64
N THR A 252 -32.68 3.81 -4.47
CA THR A 252 -32.24 4.56 -3.29
C THR A 252 -30.96 3.95 -2.70
N TYR A 253 -30.91 2.63 -2.53
CA TYR A 253 -29.72 1.96 -2.00
C TYR A 253 -28.63 1.83 -3.06
N ARG A 254 -29.01 1.57 -4.31
CA ARG A 254 -28.10 1.49 -5.45
C ARG A 254 -27.31 2.79 -5.66
N SER A 255 -28.00 3.94 -5.65
CA SER A 255 -27.35 5.24 -5.85
C SER A 255 -26.33 5.56 -4.74
N GLN A 256 -26.60 5.14 -3.51
CA GLN A 256 -25.65 5.26 -2.39
C GLN A 256 -24.41 4.37 -2.59
N VAL A 257 -24.60 3.09 -2.95
CA VAL A 257 -23.47 2.18 -3.28
C VAL A 257 -22.60 2.76 -4.38
N LEU A 258 -23.22 3.25 -5.46
CA LEU A 258 -22.51 3.86 -6.57
C LEU A 258 -21.81 5.17 -6.19
N SER A 259 -22.38 5.96 -5.28
CA SER A 259 -21.74 7.17 -4.75
C SER A 259 -20.45 6.81 -4.02
N VAL A 260 -20.50 5.86 -3.09
CA VAL A 260 -19.33 5.44 -2.31
C VAL A 260 -18.20 4.91 -3.23
N LEU A 261 -18.55 4.15 -4.27
CA LEU A 261 -17.57 3.67 -5.25
C LEU A 261 -16.95 4.77 -6.12
N LYS A 262 -17.69 5.86 -6.38
CA LYS A 262 -17.18 7.03 -7.15
C LYS A 262 -16.23 7.88 -6.33
N ASP A 263 -16.39 7.88 -5.01
CA ASP A 263 -15.56 8.60 -4.07
C ASP A 263 -14.21 7.90 -3.80
N GLN A 264 -13.93 6.77 -4.48
CA GLN A 264 -12.68 6.01 -4.37
C GLN A 264 -11.44 6.91 -4.45
N HIS A 265 -10.55 6.77 -3.45
CA HIS A 265 -9.34 7.58 -3.35
C HIS A 265 -8.21 7.06 -4.24
N PHE A 266 -8.09 5.73 -4.37
CA PHE A 266 -7.04 5.11 -5.20
C PHE A 266 -7.45 5.05 -6.66
N ARG A 267 -6.85 5.88 -7.50
CA ARG A 267 -7.26 6.11 -8.91
C ARG A 267 -6.15 5.79 -9.92
N ASP A 268 -5.17 4.99 -9.53
CA ASP A 268 -3.89 4.75 -10.21
C ASP A 268 -3.90 3.61 -11.25
N MET A 269 -5.06 2.98 -11.53
CA MET A 269 -5.21 1.97 -12.59
C MET A 269 -6.33 2.33 -13.59
N ILE A 270 -7.58 1.91 -13.37
CA ILE A 270 -8.67 2.15 -14.35
C ILE A 270 -8.83 3.65 -14.64
N PRO A 271 -8.86 4.56 -13.64
CA PRO A 271 -9.05 5.98 -13.91
C PRO A 271 -7.82 6.71 -14.48
N ALA A 272 -6.61 6.14 -14.33
CA ALA A 272 -5.36 6.90 -14.42
C ALA A 272 -5.10 7.58 -15.77
N LEU A 273 -5.52 6.96 -16.87
CA LEU A 273 -5.33 7.48 -18.24
C LEU A 273 -6.65 7.92 -18.91
N LEU A 274 -7.73 8.01 -18.15
CA LEU A 274 -9.04 8.44 -18.66
C LEU A 274 -9.17 9.97 -18.63
N PRO A 275 -9.87 10.60 -19.61
CA PRO A 275 -10.03 12.05 -19.63
C PRO A 275 -10.79 12.66 -18.44
N GLU A 276 -10.50 13.94 -18.17
CA GLU A 276 -11.18 14.78 -17.18
C GLU A 276 -12.66 14.93 -17.58
N GLY A 277 -13.55 14.19 -16.92
CA GLY A 277 -14.99 14.10 -17.27
C GLY A 277 -15.51 12.66 -17.30
N VAL A 278 -14.62 11.67 -17.36
CA VAL A 278 -14.98 10.27 -17.16
C VAL A 278 -15.09 9.98 -15.67
N THR A 279 -16.26 9.49 -15.25
CA THR A 279 -16.48 9.09 -13.85
C THR A 279 -16.28 7.58 -13.72
N VAL A 280 -15.56 7.14 -12.70
CA VAL A 280 -15.31 5.72 -12.44
C VAL A 280 -15.82 5.37 -11.05
N ALA A 281 -16.72 4.40 -10.96
CA ALA A 281 -17.18 3.81 -9.70
C ALA A 281 -16.46 2.47 -9.52
N HIS A 282 -15.42 2.41 -8.69
CA HIS A 282 -14.52 1.25 -8.66
C HIS A 282 -13.94 0.90 -7.29
N LYS A 283 -13.36 -0.29 -7.23
CA LYS A 283 -12.60 -0.79 -6.09
C LYS A 283 -11.31 -1.44 -6.56
N THR A 284 -10.21 -0.90 -6.04
CA THR A 284 -8.85 -1.43 -6.16
C THR A 284 -8.58 -2.55 -5.14
N GLY A 285 -7.59 -3.39 -5.42
CA GLY A 285 -7.08 -4.38 -4.46
C GLY A 285 -5.62 -4.73 -4.71
N TRP A 286 -4.83 -4.84 -3.64
CA TRP A 286 -3.43 -5.27 -3.74
C TRP A 286 -3.01 -6.09 -2.53
N ILE A 287 -2.12 -7.05 -2.79
CA ILE A 287 -1.25 -7.72 -1.82
C ILE A 287 0.09 -7.99 -2.52
N THR A 288 1.08 -8.57 -1.83
CA THR A 288 2.33 -8.98 -2.48
C THR A 288 2.06 -9.83 -3.72
N GLY A 289 2.59 -9.41 -4.88
CA GLY A 289 2.45 -10.14 -6.13
C GLY A 289 1.09 -10.05 -6.81
N VAL A 290 0.14 -9.22 -6.33
CA VAL A 290 -1.24 -9.14 -6.84
C VAL A 290 -1.69 -7.69 -6.93
N ARG A 291 -2.26 -7.29 -8.06
CA ARG A 291 -2.73 -5.93 -8.27
C ARG A 291 -3.98 -5.87 -9.15
N HIS A 292 -5.06 -5.32 -8.60
CA HIS A 292 -6.39 -5.37 -9.19
C HIS A 292 -7.06 -4.01 -9.22
N ASP A 293 -7.93 -3.81 -10.19
CA ASP A 293 -8.95 -2.78 -10.19
C ASP A 293 -10.21 -3.26 -10.91
N SER A 294 -11.37 -2.84 -10.43
CA SER A 294 -12.66 -3.35 -10.90
C SER A 294 -13.76 -2.33 -10.68
N GLY A 295 -14.58 -2.05 -11.71
CA GLY A 295 -15.63 -1.04 -11.58
C GLY A 295 -16.48 -0.78 -12.82
N ILE A 296 -17.25 0.30 -12.73
CA ILE A 296 -18.10 0.83 -13.79
C ILE A 296 -17.54 2.18 -14.24
N VAL A 297 -17.30 2.33 -15.53
CA VAL A 297 -16.87 3.59 -16.15
C VAL A 297 -18.05 4.26 -16.82
N TYR A 298 -18.29 5.52 -16.51
CA TYR A 298 -19.36 6.36 -17.06
C TYR A 298 -18.78 7.37 -18.05
N LEU A 299 -19.24 7.29 -19.29
CA LEU A 299 -18.84 8.18 -20.38
C LEU A 299 -19.62 9.50 -20.34
N PRO A 300 -19.04 10.60 -20.86
CA PRO A 300 -19.71 11.91 -20.90
C PRO A 300 -21.04 11.93 -21.67
N ASP A 301 -21.25 10.97 -22.58
CA ASP A 301 -22.48 10.85 -23.37
C ASP A 301 -23.58 10.02 -22.69
N GLY A 302 -23.37 9.59 -21.45
CA GLY A 302 -24.32 8.83 -20.64
C GLY A 302 -24.25 7.32 -20.83
N ARG A 303 -23.39 6.81 -21.74
CA ARG A 303 -23.09 5.37 -21.80
C ARG A 303 -22.21 4.96 -20.61
N ALA A 304 -22.22 3.67 -20.29
CA ALA A 304 -21.37 3.10 -19.26
C ALA A 304 -20.90 1.71 -19.65
N TYR A 305 -19.75 1.30 -19.14
CA TYR A 305 -19.23 -0.06 -19.29
C TYR A 305 -18.63 -0.57 -18.00
N VAL A 306 -18.63 -1.88 -17.83
CA VAL A 306 -17.93 -2.58 -16.74
C VAL A 306 -16.53 -2.95 -17.20
N LEU A 307 -15.55 -2.74 -16.33
CA LEU A 307 -14.18 -3.14 -16.55
C LEU A 307 -13.60 -3.76 -15.28
N VAL A 308 -13.02 -4.95 -15.42
CA VAL A 308 -12.26 -5.65 -14.38
C VAL A 308 -10.90 -6.02 -14.94
N ILE A 309 -9.85 -5.68 -14.21
CA ILE A 309 -8.46 -6.02 -14.51
C ILE A 309 -7.89 -6.66 -13.25
N LEU A 310 -7.52 -7.93 -13.35
CA LEU A 310 -6.88 -8.69 -12.30
C LEU A 310 -5.45 -9.03 -12.71
N SER A 311 -4.52 -9.00 -11.77
CA SER A 311 -3.16 -9.49 -11.99
C SER A 311 -2.61 -10.27 -10.81
N LYS A 312 -1.75 -11.25 -11.09
CA LYS A 312 -0.96 -12.00 -10.10
C LYS A 312 0.44 -12.27 -10.64
N ASN A 313 1.34 -12.71 -9.78
CA ASN A 313 2.75 -12.94 -10.13
C ASN A 313 3.41 -11.66 -10.70
N VAL A 314 2.91 -10.48 -10.30
CA VAL A 314 3.46 -9.19 -10.71
C VAL A 314 4.56 -8.78 -9.72
N PRO A 315 5.84 -8.69 -10.15
CA PRO A 315 6.92 -8.32 -9.24
C PRO A 315 6.88 -6.83 -8.89
N ASP A 316 6.50 -6.00 -9.87
CA ASP A 316 6.37 -4.55 -9.72
C ASP A 316 4.90 -4.11 -9.77
N ARG A 317 4.47 -3.39 -8.73
CA ARG A 317 3.10 -2.87 -8.60
C ARG A 317 2.82 -1.72 -9.57
N ALA A 318 3.78 -0.84 -9.80
CA ALA A 318 3.63 0.33 -10.68
C ALA A 318 3.51 -0.13 -12.15
N ASP A 319 4.26 -1.15 -12.55
CA ASP A 319 4.15 -1.79 -13.85
C ASP A 319 2.75 -2.38 -14.05
N ALA A 320 2.25 -3.14 -13.07
CA ALA A 320 0.89 -3.68 -13.11
C ALA A 320 -0.18 -2.58 -13.18
N ASN A 321 0.01 -1.47 -12.46
CA ASN A 321 -0.84 -0.27 -12.55
C ASN A 321 -0.83 0.35 -13.95
N ARG A 322 0.37 0.54 -14.54
CA ARG A 322 0.51 1.10 -15.91
C ARG A 322 -0.12 0.18 -16.94
N THR A 323 0.16 -1.12 -16.87
CA THR A 323 -0.46 -2.15 -17.72
C THR A 323 -1.99 -2.07 -17.63
N GLY A 324 -2.55 -2.04 -16.42
CA GLY A 324 -4.00 -1.92 -16.24
C GLY A 324 -4.56 -0.57 -16.73
N ALA A 325 -3.84 0.53 -16.54
CA ALA A 325 -4.24 1.85 -17.04
C ALA A 325 -4.22 1.93 -18.57
N GLU A 326 -3.24 1.31 -19.22
CA GLU A 326 -3.16 1.20 -20.68
C GLU A 326 -4.31 0.36 -21.24
N ILE A 327 -4.63 -0.77 -20.61
CA ILE A 327 -5.81 -1.58 -20.95
C ILE A 327 -7.09 -0.75 -20.84
N SER A 328 -7.26 -0.04 -19.71
CA SER A 328 -8.41 0.86 -19.49
C SER A 328 -8.50 1.94 -20.58
N ARG A 329 -7.36 2.55 -20.95
CA ARG A 329 -7.29 3.54 -22.02
C ARG A 329 -7.73 2.98 -23.37
N ARG A 330 -7.25 1.79 -23.75
CA ARG A 330 -7.63 1.13 -25.02
C ARG A 330 -9.12 0.84 -25.09
N ILE A 331 -9.71 0.40 -23.98
CA ILE A 331 -11.15 0.14 -23.88
C ILE A 331 -11.94 1.46 -24.00
N TYR A 332 -11.50 2.52 -23.33
CA TYR A 332 -12.11 3.85 -23.46
C TYR A 332 -12.05 4.38 -24.90
N ASP A 333 -10.90 4.29 -25.55
CA ASP A 333 -10.73 4.72 -26.94
C ASP A 333 -11.67 3.91 -27.85
N PHE A 334 -11.73 2.58 -27.69
CA PHE A 334 -12.68 1.73 -28.40
C PHE A 334 -14.14 2.15 -28.17
N MET A 335 -14.53 2.53 -26.96
CA MET A 335 -15.92 2.94 -26.67
C MET A 335 -16.27 4.32 -27.24
N THR A 336 -15.28 5.18 -27.47
CA THR A 336 -15.48 6.57 -27.90
C THR A 336 -15.16 6.83 -29.37
N GLU A 337 -14.43 5.92 -30.02
CA GLU A 337 -14.23 5.92 -31.47
C GLU A 337 -15.57 5.76 -32.21
N LYS A 338 -15.80 6.58 -33.23
CA LYS A 338 -16.94 6.39 -34.14
C LYS A 338 -16.74 5.08 -34.92
N PRO A 339 -17.78 4.24 -35.10
CA PRO A 339 -17.67 3.04 -35.93
C PRO A 339 -17.11 3.41 -37.30
N ALA A 340 -16.00 2.78 -37.68
CA ALA A 340 -15.39 3.01 -38.98
C ALA A 340 -16.33 2.47 -40.08
N GLU A 341 -16.77 3.36 -40.99
CA GLU A 341 -17.23 2.91 -42.31
C GLU A 341 -16.05 2.19 -42.97
N GLY A 342 -16.25 0.92 -43.29
CA GLY A 342 -15.17 -0.02 -43.55
C GLY A 342 -14.22 0.38 -44.68
N HIS A 343 -12.98 -0.08 -44.59
CA HIS A 343 -12.22 -0.82 -45.62
C HIS A 343 -10.88 -1.33 -45.02
N PRO A 344 -10.39 -2.53 -45.41
CA PRO A 344 -9.28 -3.22 -44.72
C PRO A 344 -7.92 -3.09 -45.44
N LYS A 345 -6.82 -3.34 -44.69
CA LYS A 345 -5.61 -4.14 -45.04
C LYS A 345 -4.43 -3.78 -44.12
N THR A 346 -4.03 -4.66 -43.20
CA THR A 346 -2.91 -5.65 -43.28
C THR A 346 -1.53 -5.07 -43.54
N GLU A 347 -0.61 -5.24 -42.57
CA GLU A 347 0.69 -5.91 -42.74
C GLU A 347 1.32 -6.26 -41.37
N LYS A 348 2.07 -7.37 -41.33
CA LYS A 348 2.75 -8.00 -40.19
C LYS A 348 4.25 -8.20 -40.57
N PRO A 349 5.15 -8.63 -39.67
CA PRO A 349 6.40 -7.95 -39.34
C PRO A 349 7.67 -8.67 -39.84
N ALA A 350 8.83 -8.06 -39.65
CA ALA A 350 10.13 -8.70 -39.89
C ALA A 350 10.88 -8.96 -38.57
N GLU A 351 11.18 -10.23 -38.33
CA GLU A 351 12.07 -10.75 -37.28
C GLU A 351 13.55 -10.49 -37.61
N GLY A 352 14.38 -10.42 -36.56
CA GLY A 352 15.83 -10.52 -36.65
C GLY A 352 16.44 -11.01 -35.34
N HIS A 353 16.69 -12.32 -35.24
CA HIS A 353 17.49 -12.93 -34.19
C HIS A 353 18.99 -12.67 -34.42
N GLN A 354 19.78 -12.44 -33.36
CA GLN A 354 21.11 -13.05 -33.24
C GLN A 354 21.65 -13.07 -31.80
N LYS A 355 22.48 -14.08 -31.56
CA LYS A 355 22.82 -14.75 -30.30
C LYS A 355 24.00 -14.15 -29.54
N THR A 356 23.94 -14.33 -28.22
CA THR A 356 24.96 -14.54 -27.18
C THR A 356 26.42 -14.79 -27.60
N GLU A 357 27.36 -14.07 -26.97
CA GLU A 357 28.69 -14.59 -26.53
C GLU A 357 29.20 -13.82 -25.27
N LYS A 358 29.83 -14.55 -24.34
CA LYS A 358 30.74 -14.14 -23.24
C LYS A 358 31.74 -15.29 -23.05
N PRO A 359 32.90 -15.17 -22.36
CA PRO A 359 33.54 -13.98 -21.79
C PRO A 359 35.06 -13.89 -22.08
N ALA A 360 35.70 -12.75 -21.75
CA ALA A 360 37.13 -12.72 -21.46
C ALA A 360 37.47 -11.67 -20.40
N GLU A 361 38.18 -12.12 -19.37
CA GLU A 361 38.74 -11.34 -18.27
C GLU A 361 39.75 -10.30 -18.79
N ALA A 362 39.64 -9.06 -18.31
CA ALA A 362 40.70 -8.07 -18.44
C ALA A 362 40.82 -7.28 -17.14
N HIS A 363 41.96 -7.45 -16.47
CA HIS A 363 42.42 -6.63 -15.35
C HIS A 363 42.39 -5.14 -15.75
N LEU A 364 41.51 -4.36 -15.13
CA LEU A 364 41.39 -2.92 -15.35
C LEU A 364 42.33 -2.16 -14.40
N LYS A 365 43.36 -1.53 -14.99
CA LYS A 365 44.03 -0.39 -14.37
C LYS A 365 43.08 0.80 -14.38
N MET A 366 42.92 1.47 -13.24
CA MET A 366 42.07 2.63 -13.09
C MET A 366 42.68 3.85 -13.79
N GLU A 367 42.01 4.36 -14.82
CA GLU A 367 42.27 5.68 -15.40
C GLU A 367 41.13 6.65 -15.00
N LYS A 368 41.49 7.90 -14.70
CA LYS A 368 40.58 8.98 -14.29
C LYS A 368 39.83 9.58 -15.50
N PRO A 369 38.55 10.00 -15.38
CA PRO A 369 37.85 10.73 -16.45
C PRO A 369 38.39 12.16 -16.67
N GLN A 370 38.16 12.70 -17.87
CA GLN A 370 38.63 13.99 -18.39
C GLN A 370 37.77 15.20 -17.92
N ALA A 371 38.32 16.42 -18.11
CA ALA A 371 37.91 17.69 -17.50
C ALA A 371 36.46 18.17 -17.80
N GLY A 372 35.64 18.22 -16.74
CA GLY A 372 34.28 18.75 -16.62
C GLY A 372 33.82 18.64 -15.16
N ASP A 373 32.72 19.28 -14.76
CA ASP A 373 32.14 19.07 -13.43
C ASP A 373 31.59 17.63 -13.35
N PRO A 374 31.89 16.81 -12.31
CA PRO A 374 31.46 15.42 -12.27
C PRO A 374 29.94 15.19 -12.38
N VAL A 375 29.12 16.18 -12.01
CA VAL A 375 27.65 16.09 -12.13
C VAL A 375 27.11 16.57 -13.49
N GLU A 376 27.95 17.14 -14.35
CA GLU A 376 27.52 17.69 -15.64
C GLU A 376 26.89 16.61 -16.52
N GLY A 377 25.66 16.86 -17.01
CA GLY A 377 24.90 15.94 -17.84
C GLY A 377 24.25 14.76 -17.11
N ARG A 378 24.43 14.65 -15.78
CA ARG A 378 23.78 13.60 -14.97
C ARG A 378 22.32 13.90 -14.72
N VAL A 379 21.49 12.86 -14.68
CA VAL A 379 20.10 12.94 -14.26
C VAL A 379 20.02 12.58 -12.79
N VAL A 380 19.72 13.55 -11.92
CA VAL A 380 19.58 13.33 -10.48
C VAL A 380 18.13 13.53 -10.09
N VAL A 381 17.51 12.52 -9.50
CA VAL A 381 16.20 12.69 -8.87
C VAL A 381 16.39 13.04 -7.41
N VAL A 382 15.82 14.18 -7.02
CA VAL A 382 15.82 14.66 -5.65
C VAL A 382 14.40 14.54 -5.11
N ASP A 383 14.24 13.79 -4.03
CA ASP A 383 12.97 13.56 -3.37
C ASP A 383 12.94 14.33 -2.04
N PRO A 384 12.24 15.47 -1.94
CA PRO A 384 11.97 16.05 -0.64
C PRO A 384 11.01 15.12 0.12
N GLY A 385 11.53 14.46 1.16
CA GLY A 385 10.79 13.52 2.00
C GLY A 385 9.47 14.11 2.51
N HIS A 386 8.45 13.26 2.64
CA HIS A 386 7.10 13.64 3.11
C HIS A 386 6.43 14.71 2.22
N GLY A 387 5.49 15.49 2.77
CA GLY A 387 4.76 16.57 2.08
C GLY A 387 3.25 16.49 2.28
N GLY A 388 2.61 17.62 2.54
CA GLY A 388 1.15 17.73 2.66
C GLY A 388 0.55 17.08 3.92
N THR A 389 1.37 16.69 4.89
CA THR A 389 0.95 15.92 6.08
C THR A 389 0.55 16.78 7.28
N ALA A 390 0.76 18.11 7.20
CA ALA A 390 0.55 19.04 8.32
C ALA A 390 -0.86 19.05 8.93
N ALA A 391 -1.88 18.58 8.21
CA ALA A 391 -3.25 18.53 8.70
C ALA A 391 -3.58 17.30 9.55
N TYR A 392 -2.75 16.25 9.52
CA TYR A 392 -3.08 14.95 10.12
C TYR A 392 -1.89 14.23 10.79
N ASP A 393 -0.69 14.80 10.72
CA ASP A 393 0.52 14.23 11.32
C ASP A 393 1.19 15.21 12.27
N ASP A 394 1.07 14.95 13.56
CA ASP A 394 1.66 15.75 14.63
C ASP A 394 3.03 15.21 15.10
N TYR A 395 3.56 14.16 14.48
CA TYR A 395 4.83 13.54 14.89
C TYR A 395 6.05 14.16 14.22
N ARG A 396 5.88 14.80 13.05
CA ARG A 396 6.94 15.42 12.25
C ARG A 396 7.20 16.90 12.55
N VAL A 397 6.97 17.29 13.80
CA VAL A 397 7.10 18.68 14.25
C VAL A 397 8.14 18.82 15.36
N GLY A 398 9.08 19.74 15.18
CA GLY A 398 10.08 20.12 16.16
C GLY A 398 9.50 20.96 17.31
N PRO A 399 10.26 21.11 18.40
CA PRO A 399 9.78 21.75 19.63
C PRO A 399 9.37 23.23 19.48
N ALA A 400 9.88 23.94 18.48
CA ALA A 400 9.50 25.31 18.14
C ALA A 400 8.50 25.39 16.98
N GLY A 401 8.01 24.26 16.46
CA GLY A 401 6.99 24.18 15.42
C GLY A 401 7.50 24.01 13.99
N GLU A 402 8.80 23.76 13.78
CA GLU A 402 9.31 23.47 12.44
C GLU A 402 8.89 22.07 12.00
N ARG A 403 8.51 21.88 10.74
CA ARG A 403 8.08 20.58 10.23
C ARG A 403 9.09 19.98 9.28
N GLU A 404 9.27 18.67 9.37
CA GLU A 404 10.25 17.92 8.58
C GLU A 404 10.05 18.16 7.07
N GLU A 405 8.81 18.03 6.59
CA GLU A 405 8.46 18.19 5.19
C GLU A 405 8.78 19.60 4.63
N TRP A 406 8.81 20.63 5.49
CA TRP A 406 9.17 21.99 5.10
C TRP A 406 10.68 22.15 4.98
N ILE A 407 11.44 21.58 5.93
CA ILE A 407 12.90 21.59 5.90
C ILE A 407 13.37 20.83 4.66
N ASN A 408 12.87 19.61 4.45
CA ASN A 408 13.19 18.75 3.31
C ASN A 408 12.95 19.49 1.98
N LEU A 409 11.81 20.19 1.85
CA LEU A 409 11.50 20.95 0.64
C LEU A 409 12.45 22.12 0.41
N ARG A 410 12.78 22.89 1.45
CA ARG A 410 13.71 24.04 1.33
C ARG A 410 15.08 23.58 0.85
N VAL A 411 15.65 22.56 1.48
CA VAL A 411 16.96 22.03 1.13
C VAL A 411 16.95 21.46 -0.29
N ALA A 412 15.94 20.68 -0.65
CA ALA A 412 15.84 20.06 -1.97
C ALA A 412 15.71 21.08 -3.12
N LEU A 413 14.98 22.19 -2.90
CA LEU A 413 14.89 23.28 -3.88
C LEU A 413 16.24 23.97 -4.10
N ILE A 414 17.00 24.21 -3.03
CA ILE A 414 18.35 24.80 -3.14
C ILE A 414 19.31 23.80 -3.81
N LEU A 415 19.23 22.52 -3.45
CA LEU A 415 20.03 21.45 -4.04
C LEU A 415 19.79 21.35 -5.56
N ARG A 416 18.53 21.41 -6.00
CA ARG A 416 18.19 21.48 -7.43
C ARG A 416 18.93 22.61 -8.10
N ASP A 417 18.80 23.83 -7.58
CA ASP A 417 19.39 25.02 -8.21
C ASP A 417 20.92 24.89 -8.31
N LEU A 418 21.59 24.43 -7.25
CA LEU A 418 23.04 24.25 -7.24
C LEU A 418 23.53 23.17 -8.22
N LEU A 419 22.78 22.08 -8.40
CA LEU A 419 23.10 21.01 -9.34
C LEU A 419 22.83 21.43 -10.79
N GLU A 420 21.73 22.12 -11.05
CA GLU A 420 21.40 22.66 -12.38
C GLU A 420 22.41 23.72 -12.83
N GLU A 421 22.90 24.56 -11.92
CA GLU A 421 24.01 25.50 -12.17
C GLU A 421 25.30 24.80 -12.63
N ARG A 422 25.50 23.54 -12.21
CA ARG A 422 26.64 22.68 -12.60
C ARG A 422 26.35 21.80 -13.81
N GLY A 423 25.19 21.98 -14.45
CA GLY A 423 24.82 21.28 -15.68
C GLY A 423 24.20 19.90 -15.48
N ALA A 424 23.79 19.53 -14.26
CA ALA A 424 22.96 18.34 -14.05
C ALA A 424 21.51 18.62 -14.47
N ARG A 425 20.79 17.58 -14.89
CA ARG A 425 19.33 17.60 -15.02
C ARG A 425 18.72 17.09 -13.73
N VAL A 426 18.02 17.95 -13.01
CA VAL A 426 17.40 17.58 -11.73
C VAL A 426 15.89 17.41 -11.89
N LEU A 427 15.33 16.35 -11.31
CA LEU A 427 13.89 16.16 -11.22
C LEU A 427 13.50 16.08 -9.75
N LEU A 428 12.59 16.97 -9.33
CA LEU A 428 12.04 16.94 -7.98
C LEU A 428 10.75 16.12 -7.95
N THR A 429 10.58 15.26 -6.95
CA THR A 429 9.31 14.54 -6.76
C THR A 429 8.17 15.47 -6.37
N ARG A 430 8.48 16.59 -5.69
CA ARG A 430 7.57 17.71 -5.42
C ARG A 430 8.32 19.03 -5.36
N THR A 431 7.64 20.12 -5.72
CA THR A 431 8.13 21.50 -5.60
C THR A 431 7.34 22.34 -4.59
N GLU A 432 6.32 21.74 -3.99
CA GLU A 432 5.40 22.37 -3.03
C GLU A 432 5.17 21.42 -1.85
N ASP A 433 4.49 21.91 -0.81
CA ASP A 433 4.11 21.11 0.36
C ASP A 433 2.84 20.29 0.05
N VAL A 434 3.01 19.28 -0.80
CA VAL A 434 1.96 18.37 -1.25
C VAL A 434 2.38 16.93 -1.05
N GLU A 435 1.39 16.07 -0.82
CA GLU A 435 1.63 14.64 -0.72
C GLU A 435 1.91 14.04 -2.09
N VAL A 436 2.95 13.20 -2.16
CA VAL A 436 3.32 12.42 -3.35
C VAL A 436 3.51 10.98 -2.92
N ASP A 437 2.84 10.07 -3.63
CA ASP A 437 2.88 8.64 -3.34
C ASP A 437 4.31 8.09 -3.43
N LEU A 438 4.66 7.17 -2.53
CA LEU A 438 6.02 6.60 -2.47
C LEU A 438 6.42 5.88 -3.77
N SER A 439 5.46 5.29 -4.50
CA SER A 439 5.72 4.67 -5.80
C SER A 439 5.97 5.72 -6.89
N ASP A 440 5.26 6.86 -6.86
CA ASP A 440 5.46 7.95 -7.81
C ASP A 440 6.86 8.57 -7.68
N ARG A 441 7.35 8.71 -6.45
CA ARG A 441 8.70 9.19 -6.15
C ARG A 441 9.77 8.34 -6.82
N ALA A 442 9.71 7.02 -6.62
CA ALA A 442 10.67 6.08 -7.21
C ALA A 442 10.51 5.98 -8.73
N ARG A 443 9.26 5.96 -9.23
CA ARG A 443 8.94 5.90 -10.65
C ARG A 443 9.55 7.08 -11.43
N LEU A 444 9.55 8.28 -10.85
CA LEU A 444 10.19 9.44 -11.46
C LEU A 444 11.67 9.17 -11.77
N ALA A 445 12.39 8.46 -10.89
CA ALA A 445 13.80 8.09 -11.11
C ALA A 445 13.96 7.03 -12.18
N VAL A 446 13.15 5.96 -12.11
CA VAL A 446 13.21 4.85 -13.06
C VAL A 446 12.88 5.30 -14.48
N GLU A 447 11.76 6.00 -14.68
CA GLU A 447 11.27 6.39 -16.01
C GLU A 447 12.15 7.45 -16.69
N ASN A 448 12.94 8.19 -15.91
CA ASN A 448 13.85 9.20 -16.45
C ASN A 448 15.31 8.72 -16.54
N GLY A 449 15.58 7.44 -16.26
CA GLY A 449 16.93 6.87 -16.32
C GLY A 449 17.91 7.61 -15.41
N ALA A 450 17.50 7.87 -14.17
CA ALA A 450 18.31 8.63 -13.22
C ALA A 450 19.67 7.96 -12.97
N ASP A 451 20.72 8.76 -12.94
CA ASP A 451 22.07 8.35 -12.53
C ASP A 451 22.19 8.22 -10.99
N ALA A 452 21.36 8.95 -10.25
CA ALA A 452 21.24 8.85 -8.80
C ALA A 452 19.84 9.26 -8.31
N PHE A 453 19.42 8.64 -7.21
CA PHE A 453 18.22 9.00 -6.44
C PHE A 453 18.62 9.45 -5.03
N VAL A 454 18.23 10.65 -4.64
CA VAL A 454 18.54 11.24 -3.32
C VAL A 454 17.25 11.68 -2.66
N SER A 455 16.87 11.02 -1.57
CA SER A 455 15.75 11.43 -0.73
C SER A 455 16.26 12.22 0.48
N VAL A 456 15.78 13.45 0.62
CA VAL A 456 16.19 14.43 1.64
C VAL A 456 15.24 14.33 2.82
N HIS A 457 15.79 14.02 4.00
CA HIS A 457 15.05 13.80 5.24
C HIS A 457 15.75 14.43 6.45
N HIS A 458 14.97 14.63 7.52
CA HIS A 458 15.46 15.09 8.82
C HIS A 458 14.82 14.25 9.92
N ASN A 459 15.61 13.75 10.85
CA ASN A 459 15.18 12.67 11.71
C ASN A 459 14.56 13.16 13.02
N ALA A 460 13.89 12.23 13.70
CA ALA A 460 13.29 12.41 15.00
C ALA A 460 13.70 11.28 15.95
N THR A 461 13.91 11.62 17.22
CA THR A 461 14.09 10.60 18.26
C THR A 461 13.62 11.10 19.63
N ALA A 462 13.41 10.19 20.56
CA ALA A 462 12.93 10.48 21.91
C ALA A 462 13.95 11.25 22.78
N ASP A 463 15.23 11.23 22.40
CA ASP A 463 16.34 11.89 23.07
C ASP A 463 16.71 13.20 22.32
N PRO A 464 16.32 14.37 22.85
CA PRO A 464 16.51 15.66 22.16
C PRO A 464 17.99 16.07 22.07
N GLU A 465 18.90 15.38 22.76
CA GLU A 465 20.35 15.65 22.67
C GLU A 465 21.00 14.95 21.47
N VAL A 466 20.26 14.07 20.78
CA VAL A 466 20.78 13.36 19.62
C VAL A 466 20.81 14.29 18.42
N ASN A 467 21.99 14.38 17.80
CA ASN A 467 22.12 14.93 16.46
C ASN A 467 23.37 14.38 15.74
N PHE A 468 23.17 13.73 14.59
CA PHE A 468 24.21 13.19 13.71
C PHE A 468 23.60 12.74 12.37
N PRO A 469 24.36 12.63 11.27
CA PRO A 469 23.79 12.17 10.01
C PRO A 469 23.60 10.65 9.98
N ILE A 470 22.46 10.21 9.43
CA ILE A 470 22.17 8.81 9.11
C ILE A 470 21.88 8.71 7.61
N VAL A 471 22.54 7.78 6.92
CA VAL A 471 22.32 7.56 5.50
C VAL A 471 21.94 6.11 5.25
N TYR A 472 20.80 5.92 4.61
CA TYR A 472 20.27 4.62 4.27
C TYR A 472 20.57 4.25 2.83
N PHE A 473 20.91 2.98 2.60
CA PHE A 473 20.88 2.33 1.29
C PHE A 473 19.93 1.13 1.33
N HIS A 474 19.43 0.68 0.18
CA HIS A 474 18.54 -0.49 0.14
C HIS A 474 19.31 -1.82 0.14
N GLY A 475 18.83 -2.79 0.92
CA GLY A 475 19.26 -4.18 0.84
C GLY A 475 20.61 -4.47 1.48
N ASN A 476 21.34 -5.46 0.96
CA ASN A 476 22.65 -5.88 1.45
C ASN A 476 23.78 -5.01 0.87
N ALA A 477 24.76 -4.63 1.69
CA ALA A 477 25.89 -3.81 1.25
C ALA A 477 26.71 -4.48 0.12
N SER A 478 26.84 -5.81 0.16
CA SER A 478 27.54 -6.58 -0.87
C SER A 478 26.83 -6.60 -2.22
N GLU A 479 25.51 -6.35 -2.26
CA GLU A 479 24.69 -6.32 -3.48
C GLU A 479 24.54 -4.91 -4.03
N ASN A 480 24.48 -3.91 -3.15
CA ASN A 480 24.21 -2.52 -3.52
C ASN A 480 25.42 -1.61 -3.34
N GLY A 481 26.58 -2.04 -3.85
CA GLY A 481 27.86 -1.34 -3.62
C GLY A 481 27.87 0.11 -4.13
N ALA A 482 27.11 0.43 -5.18
CA ALA A 482 27.02 1.80 -5.70
C ALA A 482 26.29 2.73 -4.73
N SER A 483 25.15 2.29 -4.19
CA SER A 483 24.41 3.07 -3.18
C SER A 483 25.19 3.16 -1.87
N VAL A 484 25.95 2.13 -1.48
CA VAL A 484 26.86 2.20 -0.33
C VAL A 484 27.96 3.24 -0.53
N MET A 485 28.54 3.32 -1.73
CA MET A 485 29.54 4.34 -2.06
C MET A 485 28.94 5.75 -2.00
N LEU A 486 27.75 5.94 -2.59
CA LEU A 486 27.02 7.20 -2.50
C LEU A 486 26.69 7.55 -1.05
N ALA A 487 26.23 6.59 -0.25
CA ALA A 487 25.86 6.78 1.14
C ALA A 487 27.05 7.21 2.02
N LYS A 488 28.24 6.63 1.79
CA LYS A 488 29.49 7.06 2.43
C LYS A 488 29.84 8.50 2.09
N ALA A 489 29.81 8.86 0.81
CA ALA A 489 30.08 10.22 0.37
C ALA A 489 29.12 11.22 1.02
N MET A 490 27.82 10.89 1.08
CA MET A 490 26.81 11.69 1.76
C MET A 490 27.12 11.84 3.25
N ALA A 491 27.35 10.75 3.96
CA ALA A 491 27.63 10.78 5.40
C ALA A 491 28.89 11.61 5.73
N ASP A 492 29.96 11.46 4.95
CA ASP A 492 31.20 12.21 5.12
C ASP A 492 30.99 13.72 4.89
N ARG A 493 30.28 14.10 3.82
CA ARG A 493 30.03 15.51 3.49
C ARG A 493 29.07 16.15 4.48
N MET A 494 28.01 15.46 4.89
CA MET A 494 27.11 15.96 5.94
C MET A 494 27.87 16.20 7.24
N ASN A 495 28.70 15.26 7.67
CA ASN A 495 29.52 15.45 8.88
C ASN A 495 30.49 16.62 8.73
N GLN A 496 31.15 16.75 7.58
CA GLN A 496 32.09 17.84 7.33
C GLN A 496 31.40 19.21 7.39
N TYR A 497 30.28 19.38 6.69
CA TYR A 497 29.61 20.67 6.51
C TYR A 497 28.75 21.06 7.71
N LEU A 498 27.95 20.14 8.23
CA LEU A 498 26.99 20.43 9.29
C LEU A 498 27.60 20.28 10.70
N PHE A 499 28.59 19.40 10.84
CA PHE A 499 29.14 19.00 12.14
C PHE A 499 30.65 19.27 12.29
N ASN A 500 31.28 19.92 11.31
CA ASN A 500 32.72 20.19 11.28
C ASN A 500 33.60 18.92 11.41
N GLY A 501 33.09 17.78 10.96
CA GLY A 501 33.75 16.48 11.02
C GLY A 501 33.85 15.88 12.43
N LYS A 502 33.01 16.33 13.37
CA LYS A 502 33.08 15.92 14.79
C LYS A 502 31.95 15.00 15.22
N ALA A 503 30.88 14.89 14.44
CA ALA A 503 29.79 13.99 14.77
C ALA A 503 30.18 12.54 14.43
N PRO A 504 29.63 11.56 15.17
CA PRO A 504 29.54 10.21 14.62
C PRO A 504 28.65 10.23 13.36
N VAL A 505 28.70 9.18 12.55
CA VAL A 505 27.80 9.03 11.40
C VAL A 505 27.35 7.58 11.27
N SER A 506 26.19 7.36 10.67
CA SER A 506 25.68 6.03 10.36
C SER A 506 25.49 5.87 8.85
N VAL A 507 26.10 4.83 8.27
CA VAL A 507 25.79 4.35 6.93
C VAL A 507 25.22 2.95 7.06
N VAL A 508 23.93 2.80 6.84
CA VAL A 508 23.21 1.56 7.20
C VAL A 508 22.23 1.12 6.13
N SER A 509 21.93 -0.17 6.12
CA SER A 509 20.84 -0.70 5.30
C SER A 509 19.50 -0.22 5.85
N ASP A 510 18.55 0.08 4.98
CA ASP A 510 17.17 0.41 5.36
C ASP A 510 16.43 -0.76 6.03
N HIS A 511 16.92 -1.99 5.90
CA HIS A 511 16.45 -3.14 6.67
C HIS A 511 16.78 -3.06 8.17
N THR A 512 17.61 -2.10 8.61
CA THR A 512 17.81 -1.85 10.04
C THR A 512 16.56 -1.28 10.71
N ILE A 513 15.82 -0.43 10.00
CA ILE A 513 14.61 0.22 10.50
C ILE A 513 13.32 -0.43 9.98
N PHE A 514 13.33 -0.97 8.76
CA PHE A 514 12.22 -1.68 8.12
C PHE A 514 12.62 -3.12 7.77
N PRO A 515 12.75 -4.02 8.76
CA PRO A 515 13.43 -5.30 8.58
C PRO A 515 12.72 -6.28 7.63
N THR A 516 11.42 -6.09 7.37
CA THR A 516 10.64 -6.93 6.46
C THR A 516 10.83 -6.60 4.99
N ALA A 517 10.95 -5.32 4.64
CA ALA A 517 10.85 -4.90 3.24
C ALA A 517 11.77 -3.75 2.83
N GLY A 518 12.45 -3.10 3.78
CA GLY A 518 13.15 -1.85 3.52
C GLY A 518 12.19 -0.70 3.20
N THR A 519 12.78 0.46 2.89
CA THR A 519 12.08 1.68 2.52
C THR A 519 11.50 1.55 1.11
N SER A 520 10.26 1.99 0.91
CA SER A 520 9.59 1.80 -0.39
C SER A 520 10.27 2.58 -1.52
N VAL A 521 10.77 3.79 -1.25
CA VAL A 521 11.39 4.62 -2.29
C VAL A 521 12.71 4.00 -2.78
N LEU A 522 13.57 3.53 -1.87
CA LEU A 522 14.84 2.90 -2.26
C LEU A 522 14.65 1.50 -2.84
N ARG A 523 13.68 0.74 -2.34
CA ARG A 523 13.31 -0.57 -2.90
C ARG A 523 12.80 -0.45 -4.34
N ASN A 524 11.91 0.50 -4.59
CA ASN A 524 11.29 0.66 -5.91
C ASN A 524 12.20 1.41 -6.89
N SER A 525 13.26 2.07 -6.42
CA SER A 525 14.31 2.65 -7.27
C SER A 525 15.54 1.74 -7.39
N TYR A 526 15.45 0.47 -6.98
CA TYR A 526 16.60 -0.44 -6.97
C TYR A 526 17.16 -0.65 -8.38
N GLY A 527 18.49 -0.76 -8.48
CA GLY A 527 19.21 -0.69 -9.75
C GLY A 527 19.71 0.72 -10.12
N ILE A 528 19.21 1.76 -9.43
CA ILE A 528 19.76 3.12 -9.45
C ILE A 528 20.50 3.36 -8.12
N PRO A 529 21.69 3.99 -8.12
CA PRO A 529 22.34 4.42 -6.88
C PRO A 529 21.41 5.33 -6.07
N GLY A 530 20.90 4.83 -4.95
CA GLY A 530 19.79 5.44 -4.21
C GLY A 530 20.06 5.54 -2.72
N VAL A 531 19.81 6.72 -2.13
CA VAL A 531 19.98 6.96 -0.70
C VAL A 531 18.84 7.77 -0.10
N ILE A 532 18.52 7.49 1.16
CA ILE A 532 17.79 8.42 2.03
C ILE A 532 18.83 9.03 2.97
N VAL A 533 18.87 10.34 3.05
CA VAL A 533 19.80 11.07 3.92
C VAL A 533 19.00 11.79 4.98
N GLU A 534 19.11 11.29 6.21
CA GLU A 534 18.69 11.96 7.43
C GLU A 534 19.83 12.88 7.87
N ALA A 535 19.83 14.12 7.39
CA ALA A 535 20.99 15.01 7.55
C ALA A 535 21.23 15.41 9.02
N SER A 536 20.13 15.61 9.76
CA SER A 536 20.12 16.17 11.11
C SER A 536 18.82 15.81 11.85
N PHE A 537 18.71 16.15 13.14
CA PHE A 537 17.54 15.83 13.96
C PHE A 537 16.72 17.07 14.33
N PHE A 538 15.49 17.21 13.80
CA PHE A 538 14.62 18.36 14.10
C PHE A 538 14.06 18.34 15.54
N THR A 539 14.17 17.21 16.23
CA THR A 539 13.83 17.06 17.65
C THR A 539 14.86 17.69 18.59
N ASN A 540 16.07 18.00 18.09
CA ASN A 540 17.08 18.74 18.83
C ASN A 540 16.78 20.26 18.78
N PRO A 541 16.55 20.94 19.92
CA PRO A 541 16.11 22.35 19.93
C PRO A 541 17.13 23.36 19.38
N GLU A 542 18.43 23.09 19.53
CA GLU A 542 19.47 23.95 18.95
C GLU A 542 19.53 23.78 17.43
N GLU A 543 19.29 22.54 16.98
CA GLU A 543 19.36 22.20 15.58
C GLU A 543 18.12 22.66 14.80
N GLU A 544 16.92 22.53 15.37
CA GLU A 544 15.69 23.07 14.77
C GLU A 544 15.83 24.57 14.45
N GLN A 545 16.53 25.33 15.32
CA GLN A 545 16.80 26.74 15.07
C GLN A 545 17.72 26.96 13.85
N ARG A 546 18.71 26.08 13.64
CA ARG A 546 19.59 26.13 12.46
C ARG A 546 18.88 25.69 11.20
N LEU A 547 18.01 24.67 11.27
CA LEU A 547 17.24 24.17 10.12
C LEU A 547 16.24 25.20 9.56
N ARG A 548 15.95 26.27 10.32
CA ARG A 548 15.20 27.45 9.87
C ARG A 548 16.03 28.52 9.17
N ASP A 549 17.36 28.48 9.31
CA ASP A 549 18.26 29.45 8.73
C ASP A 549 18.52 29.10 7.24
N PRO A 550 18.13 29.98 6.29
CA PRO A 550 18.38 29.74 4.87
C PRO A 550 19.84 29.51 4.52
N GLU A 551 20.79 30.13 5.22
CA GLU A 551 22.23 29.92 4.98
C GLU A 551 22.67 28.53 5.42
N TYR A 552 22.07 28.00 6.49
CA TYR A 552 22.32 26.63 6.94
C TYR A 552 21.71 25.61 5.98
N ASN A 553 20.49 25.84 5.47
CA ASN A 553 19.89 24.99 4.44
C ASN A 553 20.73 24.98 3.14
N ARG A 554 21.32 26.12 2.78
CA ARG A 554 22.26 26.20 1.66
C ARG A 554 23.53 25.40 1.93
N LEU A 555 24.10 25.49 3.13
CA LEU A 555 25.29 24.72 3.53
C LEU A 555 25.04 23.20 3.44
N GLU A 556 23.86 22.74 3.84
CA GLU A 556 23.44 21.35 3.67
C GLU A 556 23.31 20.95 2.20
N ALA A 557 22.66 21.78 1.38
CA ALA A 557 22.57 21.54 -0.07
C ALA A 557 23.96 21.49 -0.74
N GLU A 558 24.91 22.32 -0.31
CA GLU A 558 26.30 22.25 -0.76
C GLU A 558 26.96 20.91 -0.37
N ALA A 559 26.65 20.36 0.81
CA ALA A 559 27.15 19.05 1.22
C ALA A 559 26.66 17.92 0.30
N TYR A 560 25.38 17.95 -0.10
CA TYR A 560 24.82 17.02 -1.09
C TYR A 560 25.52 17.13 -2.45
N VAL A 561 25.75 18.35 -2.94
CA VAL A 561 26.46 18.58 -4.21
C VAL A 561 27.85 17.97 -4.16
N MET A 562 28.63 18.26 -3.11
CA MET A 562 29.98 17.72 -2.98
C MET A 562 30.00 16.18 -2.90
N ALA A 563 29.00 15.58 -2.26
CA ALA A 563 28.89 14.13 -2.17
C ALA A 563 28.57 13.49 -3.53
N LEU A 564 27.68 14.11 -4.31
CA LEU A 564 27.38 13.68 -5.69
C LEU A 564 28.60 13.86 -6.61
N GLU A 565 29.33 14.96 -6.48
CA GLU A 565 30.58 15.17 -7.21
C GLU A 565 31.62 14.08 -6.89
N ASP A 566 31.82 13.76 -5.60
CA ASP A 566 32.74 12.69 -5.18
C ASP A 566 32.32 11.31 -5.71
N PHE A 567 31.02 11.04 -5.73
CA PHE A 567 30.45 9.80 -6.23
C PHE A 567 30.65 9.67 -7.74
N PHE A 568 30.25 10.66 -8.52
CA PHE A 568 30.35 10.62 -9.99
C PHE A 568 31.78 10.77 -10.52
N TYR A 569 32.70 11.32 -9.72
CA TYR A 569 34.12 11.36 -10.06
C TYR A 569 34.76 9.95 -10.07
N GLN A 570 34.19 9.01 -9.31
CA GLN A 570 34.68 7.66 -9.16
C GLN A 570 33.89 6.68 -10.03
N ARG A 571 34.54 5.59 -10.45
CA ARG A 571 33.81 4.45 -11.00
C ARG A 571 33.17 3.69 -9.84
N HIS A 572 31.85 3.63 -9.81
CA HIS A 572 31.13 2.85 -8.82
C HIS A 572 30.96 1.38 -9.26
N PRO A 573 30.83 0.43 -8.30
CA PRO A 573 30.51 -0.95 -8.60
C PRO A 573 29.10 -1.09 -9.20
N GLU A 574 28.81 -2.27 -9.76
CA GLU A 574 27.48 -2.63 -10.24
C GLU A 574 26.54 -2.93 -9.06
N ILE A 575 25.26 -2.64 -9.23
CA ILE A 575 24.20 -3.07 -8.31
C ILE A 575 23.75 -4.46 -8.76
N LEU A 576 23.90 -5.45 -7.88
CA LEU A 576 23.50 -6.83 -8.13
C LEU A 576 22.02 -7.02 -7.81
N GLU A 577 21.41 -8.08 -8.33
CA GLU A 577 20.05 -8.49 -7.95
C GLU A 577 19.92 -8.66 -6.43
N THR A 578 18.80 -8.22 -5.86
CA THR A 578 18.54 -8.34 -4.41
C THR A 578 18.53 -9.79 -3.97
N TYR A 579 19.12 -10.08 -2.80
CA TYR A 579 19.22 -11.41 -2.20
C TYR A 579 19.99 -12.44 -3.05
N SER A 580 20.80 -11.98 -4.01
CA SER A 580 21.63 -12.85 -4.84
C SER A 580 22.86 -13.40 -4.11
N THR A 581 23.25 -12.78 -2.99
CA THR A 581 24.47 -13.13 -2.25
C THR A 581 24.18 -13.65 -0.85
N VAL A 582 23.33 -12.96 -0.09
CA VAL A 582 23.10 -13.23 1.34
C VAL A 582 21.63 -13.05 1.67
N GLN A 583 21.08 -14.00 2.43
CA GLN A 583 19.75 -13.85 3.03
C GLN A 583 19.86 -13.90 4.55
N LEU A 584 19.45 -12.82 5.20
CA LEU A 584 19.51 -12.69 6.65
C LEU A 584 18.11 -12.88 7.26
N PRO A 585 17.99 -13.53 8.43
CA PRO A 585 16.72 -13.60 9.14
C PRO A 585 16.27 -12.21 9.60
N LEU A 586 15.01 -12.06 10.02
CA LEU A 586 14.52 -10.80 10.58
C LEU A 586 15.16 -10.52 11.96
N PHE A 587 15.46 -9.26 12.25
CA PHE A 587 15.76 -8.79 13.59
C PHE A 587 14.68 -7.79 14.01
N GLU A 588 13.90 -8.13 15.02
CA GLU A 588 12.80 -7.30 15.49
C GLU A 588 13.32 -6.05 16.21
N VAL A 589 12.99 -4.87 15.67
CA VAL A 589 13.29 -3.57 16.28
C VAL A 589 12.01 -2.95 16.84
N PHE A 590 12.15 -1.97 17.73
CA PHE A 590 11.00 -1.15 18.11
C PHE A 590 10.48 -0.41 16.88
N GLN A 591 9.16 -0.47 16.70
CA GLN A 591 8.46 0.33 15.71
C GLN A 591 8.41 1.79 16.17
N GLU A 592 8.01 2.71 15.30
CA GLU A 592 8.11 4.16 15.49
C GLU A 592 7.60 4.64 16.86
N ALA A 593 6.38 4.23 17.27
CA ALA A 593 5.84 4.53 18.60
C ALA A 593 6.68 3.96 19.76
N GLY A 594 7.25 2.78 19.58
CA GLY A 594 8.13 2.14 20.57
C GLY A 594 9.50 2.81 20.69
N ARG A 595 10.00 3.43 19.61
CA ARG A 595 11.25 4.24 19.64
C ARG A 595 11.06 5.56 20.40
N MET A 596 9.81 5.99 20.61
CA MET A 596 9.47 7.17 21.40
C MET A 596 9.27 6.88 22.90
N ALA A 597 9.32 5.61 23.31
CA ALA A 597 9.15 5.22 24.71
C ALA A 597 10.36 5.57 25.59
N ASP A 598 10.14 5.74 26.90
CA ASP A 598 11.23 5.99 27.86
C ASP A 598 12.30 4.90 27.87
N GLU A 599 11.92 3.66 27.58
CA GLU A 599 12.85 2.54 27.45
C GLU A 599 13.82 2.74 26.28
N ALA A 600 13.36 3.33 25.17
CA ALA A 600 14.19 3.57 24.01
C ALA A 600 15.29 4.60 24.29
N ARG A 601 15.04 5.57 25.19
CA ARG A 601 16.05 6.56 25.63
C ARG A 601 17.26 5.93 26.33
N LEU A 602 17.14 4.70 26.83
CA LEU A 602 18.23 3.98 27.49
C LEU A 602 19.24 3.38 26.51
N TRP A 603 19.01 3.47 25.18
CA TRP A 603 19.82 2.82 24.15
C TRP A 603 21.34 3.00 24.35
N LYS A 604 21.80 4.20 24.71
CA LYS A 604 23.22 4.54 24.90
C LYS A 604 23.77 4.04 26.23
N GLN A 605 22.95 4.06 27.28
CA GLN A 605 23.31 3.53 28.59
C GLN A 605 23.43 2.00 28.52
N ASP A 606 22.48 1.35 27.88
CA ASP A 606 22.45 -0.09 27.68
C ASP A 606 23.63 -0.57 26.86
N TYR A 607 23.99 0.17 25.80
CA TYR A 607 25.21 -0.09 25.04
C TYR A 607 26.45 -0.07 25.93
N ARG A 608 26.62 1.00 26.71
CA ARG A 608 27.79 1.19 27.59
C ARG A 608 27.87 0.11 28.66
N GLU A 609 26.77 -0.16 29.34
CA GLU A 609 26.72 -1.16 30.42
C GLU A 609 26.89 -2.58 29.87
N GLY A 610 26.25 -2.90 28.75
CA GLY A 610 26.43 -4.18 28.08
C GLY A 610 27.88 -4.43 27.65
N LYS A 611 28.54 -3.42 27.06
CA LYS A 611 29.98 -3.49 26.75
C LYS A 611 30.84 -3.66 28.00
N ARG A 612 30.53 -2.96 29.09
CA ARG A 612 31.25 -3.07 30.37
C ARG A 612 31.14 -4.49 30.95
N LEU A 613 29.93 -5.05 30.99
CA LEU A 613 29.71 -6.42 31.50
C LEU A 613 30.43 -7.47 30.66
N MET A 614 30.46 -7.28 29.33
CA MET A 614 31.20 -8.14 28.38
C MET A 614 32.73 -8.07 28.59
N GLU A 615 33.28 -6.87 28.87
CA GLU A 615 34.72 -6.67 29.05
C GLU A 615 35.26 -7.40 30.30
N TYR A 616 34.49 -7.38 31.40
CA TYR A 616 34.88 -8.02 32.65
C TYR A 616 34.41 -9.48 32.79
N ASP A 617 33.77 -10.03 31.74
CA ASP A 617 33.19 -11.38 31.74
C ASP A 617 32.28 -11.64 32.96
N ALA A 618 31.58 -10.58 33.42
CA ALA A 618 30.90 -10.59 34.71
C ALA A 618 29.52 -11.26 34.63
N ASP A 619 28.75 -10.91 33.60
CA ASP A 619 27.43 -11.47 33.30
C ASP A 619 27.14 -11.34 31.80
N LEU A 620 27.50 -12.37 31.04
CA LEU A 620 27.39 -12.39 29.58
C LEU A 620 25.93 -12.39 29.11
N GLU A 621 25.01 -13.06 29.81
CA GLU A 621 23.59 -13.07 29.45
C GLU A 621 22.98 -11.68 29.66
N LYS A 622 23.29 -11.02 30.78
CA LYS A 622 22.83 -9.64 30.99
C LYS A 622 23.43 -8.67 29.98
N ALA A 623 24.71 -8.84 29.64
CA ALA A 623 25.36 -8.06 28.59
C ALA A 623 24.63 -8.21 27.24
N LEU A 624 24.28 -9.46 26.87
CA LEU A 624 23.54 -9.77 25.65
C LEU A 624 22.14 -9.13 25.64
N GLU A 625 21.42 -9.19 26.75
CA GLU A 625 20.10 -8.56 26.92
C GLU A 625 20.17 -7.04 26.70
N LEU A 626 21.11 -6.37 27.38
CA LEU A 626 21.28 -4.91 27.29
C LEU A 626 21.68 -4.47 25.89
N LEU A 627 22.65 -5.15 25.27
CA LEU A 627 23.05 -4.85 23.90
C LEU A 627 21.93 -5.12 22.90
N THR A 628 21.10 -6.13 23.13
CA THR A 628 19.93 -6.41 22.30
C THR A 628 18.92 -5.27 22.43
N ARG A 629 18.58 -4.84 23.65
CA ARG A 629 17.66 -3.71 23.87
C ARG A 629 18.19 -2.42 23.27
N SER A 630 19.49 -2.16 23.38
CA SER A 630 20.16 -1.01 22.75
C SER A 630 19.92 -0.95 21.24
N VAL A 631 20.19 -2.06 20.52
CA VAL A 631 19.96 -2.13 19.07
C VAL A 631 18.47 -2.03 18.74
N ARG A 632 17.58 -2.70 19.48
CA ARG A 632 16.14 -2.63 19.19
C ARG A 632 15.57 -1.22 19.36
N SER A 633 16.15 -0.45 20.30
CA SER A 633 15.72 0.90 20.62
C SER A 633 16.13 1.93 19.57
N PHE A 634 17.36 1.84 19.07
CA PHE A 634 17.88 2.77 18.07
C PHE A 634 18.77 2.02 17.05
N PRO A 635 18.16 1.25 16.14
CA PRO A 635 18.84 0.27 15.28
C PRO A 635 19.76 0.90 14.22
N ASP A 636 19.56 2.17 13.93
CA ASP A 636 20.28 3.00 12.97
C ASP A 636 21.29 3.95 13.66
N SER A 637 21.46 3.83 14.99
CA SER A 637 22.45 4.62 15.73
C SER A 637 23.89 4.23 15.39
N TRP A 638 24.82 5.17 15.57
CA TRP A 638 26.25 4.93 15.31
C TRP A 638 26.88 3.85 16.19
N VAL A 639 26.21 3.43 17.28
CA VAL A 639 26.66 2.33 18.14
C VAL A 639 26.02 0.99 17.77
N ALA A 640 24.95 0.95 16.97
CA ALA A 640 24.16 -0.25 16.72
C ALA A 640 24.98 -1.38 16.06
N GLY A 641 25.80 -1.05 15.07
CA GLY A 641 26.73 -2.02 14.46
C GLY A 641 27.75 -2.58 15.46
N SER A 642 28.31 -1.71 16.30
CA SER A 642 29.22 -2.12 17.39
C SER A 642 28.52 -2.95 18.47
N ALA A 643 27.25 -2.67 18.75
CA ALA A 643 26.44 -3.43 19.68
C ALA A 643 26.14 -4.83 19.12
N HIS A 644 25.78 -4.94 17.83
CA HIS A 644 25.67 -6.24 17.15
C HIS A 644 26.98 -7.03 17.17
N ALA A 645 28.12 -6.41 16.86
CA ALA A 645 29.41 -7.09 16.91
C ALA A 645 29.70 -7.64 18.33
N ALA A 646 29.43 -6.84 19.36
CA ALA A 646 29.56 -7.31 20.75
C ALA A 646 28.60 -8.46 21.08
N ARG A 647 27.35 -8.43 20.58
CA ARG A 647 26.39 -9.54 20.74
C ARG A 647 26.91 -10.82 20.09
N ALA A 648 27.49 -10.75 18.90
CA ALA A 648 28.08 -11.92 18.23
C ALA A 648 29.22 -12.53 19.07
N ASP A 649 30.12 -11.70 19.60
CA ASP A 649 31.22 -12.17 20.44
C ASP A 649 30.72 -12.83 21.73
N ILE A 650 29.69 -12.26 22.36
CA ILE A 650 29.07 -12.83 23.56
C ILE A 650 28.43 -14.19 23.24
N LEU A 651 27.65 -14.28 22.16
CA LEU A 651 27.01 -15.52 21.73
C LEU A 651 28.05 -16.61 21.45
N GLU A 652 29.18 -16.27 20.82
CA GLU A 652 30.26 -17.23 20.62
C GLU A 652 30.85 -17.75 21.94
N ARG A 653 31.09 -16.87 22.92
CA ARG A 653 31.57 -17.26 24.26
C ARG A 653 30.56 -18.15 25.01
N LEU A 654 29.26 -17.93 24.78
CA LEU A 654 28.17 -18.75 25.31
C LEU A 654 27.95 -20.06 24.52
N GLY A 655 28.74 -20.31 23.46
CA GLY A 655 28.65 -21.53 22.64
C GLY A 655 27.57 -21.50 21.55
N ARG A 656 26.91 -20.36 21.32
CA ARG A 656 25.83 -20.14 20.34
C ARG A 656 26.38 -19.66 18.99
N LYS A 657 27.21 -20.49 18.37
CA LYS A 657 28.04 -20.12 17.19
C LYS A 657 27.23 -19.74 15.95
N GLU A 658 26.14 -20.44 15.64
CA GLU A 658 25.32 -20.15 14.45
C GLU A 658 24.63 -18.79 14.55
N GLU A 659 24.15 -18.44 15.75
CA GLU A 659 23.56 -17.12 16.01
C GLU A 659 24.61 -16.02 15.93
N ALA A 660 25.81 -16.27 16.48
CA ALA A 660 26.93 -15.33 16.37
C ALA A 660 27.28 -15.04 14.90
N GLU A 661 27.37 -16.07 14.07
CA GLU A 661 27.70 -15.92 12.65
C GLU A 661 26.62 -15.17 11.87
N THR A 662 25.35 -15.47 12.16
CA THR A 662 24.21 -14.71 11.60
C THR A 662 24.31 -13.22 11.94
N ILE A 663 24.70 -12.88 13.17
CA ILE A 663 24.87 -11.48 13.57
C ILE A 663 26.10 -10.85 12.88
N ARG A 664 27.20 -11.57 12.70
CA ARG A 664 28.37 -11.06 11.96
C ARG A 664 28.04 -10.72 10.52
N LEU A 665 27.31 -11.60 9.84
CA LEU A 665 26.83 -11.33 8.48
C LEU A 665 25.92 -10.10 8.48
N ARG A 666 25.01 -9.94 9.46
CA ARG A 666 24.22 -8.72 9.58
C ARG A 666 25.08 -7.47 9.77
N VAL A 667 26.12 -7.52 10.59
CA VAL A 667 27.04 -6.39 10.76
C VAL A 667 27.68 -6.04 9.42
N ALA A 668 28.20 -7.03 8.69
CA ALA A 668 28.85 -6.82 7.40
C ALA A 668 27.92 -6.24 6.33
N GLU A 669 26.67 -6.72 6.26
CA GLU A 669 25.73 -6.32 5.21
C GLU A 669 24.94 -5.05 5.53
N PHE A 670 24.61 -4.80 6.81
CA PHE A 670 23.70 -3.72 7.19
C PHE A 670 24.37 -2.53 7.88
N TYR A 671 25.61 -2.67 8.35
CA TYR A 671 26.30 -1.62 9.10
C TYR A 671 27.65 -1.31 8.47
N VAL A 672 27.65 -0.36 7.56
CA VAL A 672 28.85 0.01 6.82
C VAL A 672 29.65 1.01 7.64
N VAL A 673 30.91 0.68 7.89
CA VAL A 673 31.82 1.63 8.53
C VAL A 673 32.05 2.78 7.54
N PRO A 674 31.83 4.04 7.94
CA PRO A 674 31.99 5.23 7.11
C PRO A 674 33.34 5.25 6.39
#